data_AF-A0A1L9QWU2-F1
#
_entry.id   AF-A0A1L9QWU2-F1
#
_cell.length_a   1.000
_cell.length_b   1.000
_cell.length_c   1.000
_cell.angle_alpha   90.00
_cell.angle_beta   90.00
_cell.angle_gamma   90.00
#
_symmetry.space_group_name_H-M   'P 1'
#
loop_
_entity.id
_entity.type
_entity.pdbx_description
1 polymer ?
#
loop_
_entity_poly.entity_id
_entity_poly.type
_entity_poly.pdbx_seq_one_letter_code
_entity_poly.pdbx_strand_id
1 'polypeptide(L)'
;MTITWEEFIKEISGKRGLSPDQEKTLLARLPSEDQCLAEEIVANELNITLKTVKKRMSKVHKKFKDVLDDYDCFISSSLKKTIVLHDFLKKEYRQRCSSVIPDRSTIPYSDEFEGLIQEKIKDFCGREFVFQEFDRFIQDNPEGYFTVVGNQGMGKTALAAKLVSERQYPHYFNILNDNRNTPESFRKSMTKDLIERYKLIDAWGYDLQGLLEEKVRQKLHPGEKLILVIDALDEVNQELGNNLLSLPMRLPKQVYIFLTRGPYNRKTKRLNIDPSVPYFELDLREEEYMQLSERDIKAYIHLWLQDPQYQEGLQHWIEERNLTTEDFVVQIAEKSENNFMYLHYLLPALANGQYKDLQLAQLPNGLEDYYQTHWVWMGMESEVKQLMAIILFILKEVGTPISSEMIAEIAEQDRAEVDRVLSCWMEYLKMAHLDGECCYRIDRASFLNFLQKKTALKQNRQLFQDVNRRIIDYLEEGTMIQMTIAEKLAAKSPSFQRVYLGRLPYRYAQTEQWEKYRQLLTNFEFIEAKINHPEFGVQALIEDYDLIDAEAEKAKVLKLVQGALRMSAHVLQEDRSQLVGQLLGRMLGFKHPEIQQLLAQANQSQTPGLRPLTPSLKPPGGALVCILEGHSDSVNAVALTPDGQRAISGSNDKTLKVWNLKTRELEQTLTGHQGSVRAVAVTPDGERAISGSDDETLKVWNLKMGELEQTLTGHQGWVSAVVVTLDGERAISGSGCTIKVWVRFVQPKRKGIKKTKT
;
A
#
# COMPACT_ATOMS: atom_id res chain seq x y z
N MET A 1 -0.84 -21.12 62.67
CA MET A 1 -2.13 -21.34 61.99
C MET A 1 -2.10 -20.49 60.74
N THR A 2 -1.95 -21.13 59.59
CA THR A 2 -1.99 -20.53 58.25
C THR A 2 -3.46 -20.32 57.88
N ILE A 3 -3.87 -19.07 57.72
CA ILE A 3 -5.22 -18.70 57.28
C ILE A 3 -5.32 -19.03 55.80
N THR A 4 -6.35 -19.78 55.41
CA THR A 4 -6.60 -20.12 54.01
C THR A 4 -7.14 -18.92 53.24
N TRP A 5 -6.99 -18.91 51.91
CA TRP A 5 -7.52 -17.82 51.07
C TRP A 5 -9.04 -17.61 51.22
N GLU A 6 -9.77 -18.68 51.52
CA GLU A 6 -11.21 -18.63 51.82
C GLU A 6 -11.52 -17.91 53.14
N GLU A 7 -10.74 -18.19 54.19
CA GLU A 7 -10.91 -17.52 55.49
C GLU A 7 -10.55 -16.03 55.42
N PHE A 8 -9.52 -15.68 54.65
CA PHE A 8 -9.13 -14.29 54.42
C PHE A 8 -10.19 -13.50 53.65
N ILE A 9 -10.80 -14.08 52.62
CA ILE A 9 -11.86 -13.41 51.84
C ILE A 9 -13.14 -13.29 52.65
N LYS A 10 -13.52 -14.29 53.46
CA LYS A 10 -14.65 -14.17 54.39
C LYS A 10 -14.46 -13.06 55.42
N GLU A 11 -13.25 -12.88 55.94
CA GLU A 11 -12.98 -11.82 56.93
C GLU A 11 -13.08 -10.41 56.30
N ILE A 12 -12.67 -10.26 55.04
CA ILE A 12 -12.74 -9.00 54.29
C ILE A 12 -14.17 -8.70 53.83
N SER A 13 -14.88 -9.73 53.38
CA SER A 13 -16.29 -9.66 52.99
C SER A 13 -17.18 -9.20 54.15
N GLY A 14 -16.99 -9.77 55.34
CA GLY A 14 -17.70 -9.34 56.55
C GLY A 14 -17.41 -7.90 56.95
N LYS A 15 -16.22 -7.36 56.64
CA LYS A 15 -15.83 -5.97 56.94
C LYS A 15 -16.22 -4.96 55.86
N ARG A 16 -16.50 -5.39 54.62
CA ARG A 16 -16.74 -4.49 53.47
C ARG A 16 -18.03 -4.74 52.69
N GLY A 17 -18.87 -5.70 53.10
CA GLY A 17 -20.22 -5.89 52.56
C GLY A 17 -20.24 -6.35 51.09
N LEU A 18 -19.35 -7.27 50.71
CA LEU A 18 -19.33 -7.85 49.36
C LEU A 18 -20.52 -8.80 49.16
N SER A 19 -21.09 -8.86 47.95
CA SER A 19 -22.18 -9.78 47.65
C SER A 19 -21.66 -11.21 47.39
N PRO A 20 -22.47 -12.27 47.64
CA PRO A 20 -22.05 -13.65 47.45
C PRO A 20 -21.54 -13.98 46.03
N ASP A 21 -22.09 -13.33 45.00
CA ASP A 21 -21.63 -13.50 43.61
C ASP A 21 -20.26 -12.86 43.35
N GLN A 22 -19.92 -11.79 44.07
CA GLN A 22 -18.62 -11.13 43.97
C GLN A 22 -17.52 -11.94 44.66
N GLU A 23 -17.81 -12.55 45.81
CA GLU A 23 -16.90 -13.51 46.46
C GLU A 23 -16.60 -14.69 45.54
N LYS A 24 -17.65 -15.25 44.91
CA LYS A 24 -17.52 -16.40 44.01
C LYS A 24 -16.71 -16.09 42.75
N THR A 25 -16.85 -14.87 42.22
CA THR A 25 -16.07 -14.40 41.05
C THR A 25 -14.59 -14.15 41.40
N LEU A 26 -14.32 -13.70 42.63
CA LEU A 26 -12.95 -13.51 43.14
C LEU A 26 -12.26 -14.84 43.42
N LEU A 27 -12.97 -15.79 44.04
CA LEU A 27 -12.48 -17.15 44.27
C LEU A 27 -12.21 -17.90 42.96
N ALA A 28 -13.06 -17.74 41.94
CA ALA A 28 -12.90 -18.38 40.63
C ALA A 28 -11.76 -17.80 39.76
N ARG A 29 -11.16 -16.65 40.15
CA ARG A 29 -10.10 -15.97 39.39
C ARG A 29 -8.73 -16.00 40.08
N LEU A 30 -8.66 -16.63 41.25
CA LEU A 30 -7.39 -16.98 41.88
C LEU A 30 -6.89 -18.31 41.29
N PRO A 31 -5.57 -18.50 41.10
CA PRO A 31 -5.03 -19.75 40.57
C PRO A 31 -5.52 -20.93 41.42
N SER A 32 -5.91 -22.01 40.74
CA SER A 32 -6.43 -23.23 41.37
C SER A 32 -5.54 -23.70 42.52
N GLU A 33 -6.20 -24.32 43.51
CA GLU A 33 -5.63 -24.95 44.71
C GLU A 33 -4.25 -25.61 44.45
N ASP A 34 -3.34 -25.43 45.41
CA ASP A 34 -1.99 -26.02 45.51
C ASP A 34 -0.77 -25.25 44.98
N GLN A 35 -0.69 -23.93 45.21
CA GLN A 35 0.60 -23.32 45.53
C GLN A 35 0.51 -22.43 46.78
N CYS A 36 0.19 -23.05 47.92
CA CYS A 36 0.72 -22.55 49.18
C CYS A 36 2.26 -22.64 49.11
N LEU A 37 2.92 -21.51 48.82
CA LEU A 37 4.37 -21.33 49.03
C LEU A 37 4.66 -21.60 50.50
N ALA A 38 4.95 -22.86 50.84
CA ALA A 38 5.38 -23.23 52.17
C ALA A 38 6.68 -22.47 52.44
N GLU A 39 6.68 -21.63 53.48
CA GLU A 39 7.81 -20.76 53.80
C GLU A 39 9.12 -21.55 54.02
N GLU A 40 9.00 -22.86 54.31
CA GLU A 40 10.09 -23.83 54.42
C GLU A 40 10.74 -24.18 53.07
N ILE A 41 9.98 -24.21 51.98
CA ILE A 41 10.50 -24.45 50.62
C ILE A 41 11.32 -23.23 50.16
N VAL A 42 10.80 -22.01 50.39
CA VAL A 42 11.51 -20.76 50.06
C VAL A 42 12.77 -20.59 50.93
N ALA A 43 12.74 -21.04 52.18
CA ALA A 43 13.92 -21.05 53.05
C ALA A 43 15.01 -22.01 52.52
N ASN A 44 14.61 -23.18 52.02
CA ASN A 44 15.54 -24.18 51.48
C ASN A 44 16.09 -23.82 50.09
N GLU A 45 15.25 -23.33 49.16
CA GLU A 45 15.68 -22.96 47.81
C GLU A 45 16.63 -21.76 47.80
N LEU A 46 16.39 -20.79 48.68
CA LEU A 46 17.23 -19.59 48.81
C LEU A 46 18.32 -19.74 49.88
N ASN A 47 18.41 -20.91 50.52
CA ASN A 47 19.35 -21.26 51.58
C ASN A 47 19.45 -20.19 52.69
N ILE A 48 18.30 -19.71 53.16
CA ILE A 48 18.18 -18.70 54.22
C ILE A 48 17.24 -19.19 55.32
N THR A 49 17.47 -18.76 56.56
CA THR A 49 16.67 -19.23 57.69
C THR A 49 15.19 -18.83 57.57
N LEU A 50 14.29 -19.73 57.98
CA LEU A 50 12.83 -19.52 57.97
C LEU A 50 12.41 -18.20 58.66
N LYS A 51 13.14 -17.81 59.72
CA LYS A 51 12.94 -16.56 60.45
C LYS A 51 13.19 -15.32 59.58
N THR A 52 14.13 -15.41 58.62
CA THR A 52 14.46 -14.36 57.66
C THR A 52 13.41 -14.27 56.55
N VAL A 53 12.90 -15.41 56.07
CA VAL A 53 11.80 -15.47 55.09
C VAL A 53 10.55 -14.81 55.69
N LYS A 54 10.16 -15.18 56.92
CA LYS A 54 9.04 -14.57 57.65
C LYS A 54 9.18 -13.05 57.83
N LYS A 55 10.38 -12.58 58.18
CA LYS A 55 10.66 -11.14 58.36
C LYS A 55 10.63 -10.35 57.06
N ARG A 56 11.03 -10.96 55.94
CA ARG A 56 10.98 -10.33 54.60
C ARG A 56 9.56 -10.31 54.07
N MET A 57 8.80 -11.40 54.22
CA MET A 57 7.39 -11.47 53.85
C MET A 57 6.52 -10.48 54.65
N SER A 58 6.80 -10.29 55.94
CA SER A 58 6.10 -9.28 56.75
C SER A 58 6.42 -7.84 56.32
N LYS A 59 7.63 -7.58 55.78
CA LYS A 59 8.02 -6.29 55.20
C LYS A 59 7.32 -6.02 53.88
N VAL A 60 7.14 -7.06 53.05
CA VAL A 60 6.37 -6.96 51.80
C VAL A 60 4.90 -6.68 52.10
N HIS A 61 4.30 -7.40 53.06
CA HIS A 61 2.92 -7.13 53.50
C HIS A 61 2.76 -5.72 54.07
N LYS A 62 3.75 -5.20 54.80
CA LYS A 62 3.72 -3.84 55.34
C LYS A 62 3.83 -2.78 54.23
N LYS A 63 4.76 -2.94 53.28
CA LYS A 63 4.86 -2.08 52.09
C LYS A 63 3.60 -2.11 51.23
N PHE A 64 2.96 -3.27 51.12
CA PHE A 64 1.72 -3.42 50.36
C PHE A 64 0.55 -2.68 51.02
N LYS A 65 0.51 -2.67 52.36
CA LYS A 65 -0.48 -1.92 53.15
C LYS A 65 -0.24 -0.40 53.09
N ASP A 66 1.01 0.03 53.21
CA ASP A 66 1.39 1.45 53.15
C ASP A 66 1.10 2.06 51.75
N VAL A 67 1.27 1.29 50.67
CA VAL A 67 0.95 1.73 49.29
C VAL A 67 -0.56 1.75 49.02
N LEU A 68 -1.35 0.94 49.73
CA LEU A 68 -2.81 0.97 49.63
C LEU A 68 -3.42 2.17 50.36
N ASP A 69 -2.82 2.59 51.47
CA ASP A 69 -3.29 3.75 52.27
C ASP A 69 -2.91 5.10 51.61
N ASP A 70 -1.80 5.18 50.84
CA ASP A 70 -1.38 6.40 50.13
C ASP A 70 -2.22 6.72 48.86
N TYR A 71 -3.00 5.76 48.34
CA TYR A 71 -3.69 5.88 47.04
C TYR A 71 -5.20 6.18 47.13
N ASP A 72 -5.76 6.39 48.33
CA ASP A 72 -7.21 6.65 48.52
C ASP A 72 -7.65 8.10 48.20
N CYS A 73 -6.78 8.97 47.67
CA CYS A 73 -7.11 10.38 47.39
C CYS A 73 -7.53 10.72 45.94
N PHE A 74 -7.59 9.78 44.99
CA PHE A 74 -8.02 10.09 43.60
C PHE A 74 -9.00 9.06 42.98
N ILE A 75 -10.29 9.36 43.15
CA ILE A 75 -11.48 9.15 42.27
C ILE A 75 -11.89 7.74 41.76
N SER A 76 -13.22 7.57 41.80
CA SER A 76 -14.11 6.53 41.27
C SER A 76 -13.80 5.97 39.87
N SER A 77 -13.60 4.66 39.81
CA SER A 77 -14.25 3.70 38.90
C SER A 77 -13.55 2.34 39.00
N SER A 78 -14.33 1.30 39.30
CA SER A 78 -13.84 -0.07 39.53
C SER A 78 -13.15 -0.72 38.33
N LEU A 79 -13.43 -0.25 37.10
CA LEU A 79 -12.82 -0.77 35.87
C LEU A 79 -11.33 -0.39 35.74
N LYS A 80 -10.95 0.85 36.11
CA LYS A 80 -9.55 1.30 36.03
C LYS A 80 -8.65 0.60 37.05
N LYS A 81 -9.17 0.26 38.24
CA LYS A 81 -8.43 -0.51 39.26
C LYS A 81 -8.01 -1.88 38.74
N THR A 82 -8.85 -2.55 37.96
CA THR A 82 -8.59 -3.91 37.46
C THR A 82 -7.54 -3.91 36.34
N ILE A 83 -7.57 -2.92 35.45
CA ILE A 83 -6.61 -2.76 34.35
C ILE A 83 -5.23 -2.37 34.88
N VAL A 84 -5.16 -1.45 35.84
CA VAL A 84 -3.88 -1.03 36.44
C VAL A 84 -3.27 -2.15 37.30
N LEU A 85 -4.09 -2.92 38.04
CA LEU A 85 -3.60 -4.08 38.78
C LEU A 85 -3.13 -5.21 37.84
N HIS A 86 -3.83 -5.40 36.71
CA HIS A 86 -3.42 -6.32 35.64
C HIS A 86 -2.10 -5.89 35.02
N ASP A 87 -1.92 -4.61 34.67
CA ASP A 87 -0.68 -4.11 34.07
C ASP A 87 0.48 -4.12 35.06
N PHE A 88 0.21 -3.85 36.35
CA PHE A 88 1.22 -3.99 37.40
C PHE A 88 1.65 -5.45 37.61
N LEU A 89 0.69 -6.38 37.69
CA LEU A 89 1.00 -7.82 37.78
C LEU A 89 1.71 -8.31 36.52
N LYS A 90 1.35 -7.84 35.32
CA LYS A 90 2.02 -8.19 34.05
C LYS A 90 3.45 -7.64 33.99
N LYS A 91 3.71 -6.49 34.60
CA LYS A 91 5.04 -5.87 34.71
C LYS A 91 5.94 -6.60 35.73
N GLU A 92 5.39 -7.01 36.87
CA GLU A 92 6.11 -7.80 37.89
C GLU A 92 6.31 -9.28 37.48
N TYR A 93 5.34 -9.92 36.81
CA TYR A 93 5.47 -11.31 36.34
C TYR A 93 6.47 -11.43 35.19
N ARG A 94 6.51 -10.45 34.25
CA ARG A 94 7.56 -10.41 33.21
C ARG A 94 8.96 -10.22 33.80
N GLN A 95 9.10 -9.50 34.91
CA GLN A 95 10.37 -9.35 35.63
C GLN A 95 10.82 -10.61 36.40
N ARG A 96 9.97 -11.65 36.53
CA ARG A 96 10.35 -12.90 37.20
C ARG A 96 10.43 -14.13 36.31
N CYS A 97 10.02 -14.03 35.05
CA CYS A 97 10.41 -15.00 34.01
C CYS A 97 11.81 -14.72 33.42
N SER A 98 12.53 -13.72 33.94
CA SER A 98 13.96 -13.51 33.71
C SER A 98 14.78 -14.24 34.78
N SER A 99 14.93 -15.55 34.63
CA SER A 99 16.00 -16.32 35.26
C SER A 99 16.55 -17.24 34.18
N VAL A 100 17.72 -17.04 33.58
CA VAL A 100 19.01 -16.60 34.13
C VAL A 100 19.73 -15.79 33.05
N ILE A 101 19.78 -14.48 33.17
CA ILE A 101 20.75 -13.64 32.45
C ILE A 101 21.35 -12.72 33.51
N PRO A 102 22.70 -12.62 33.62
CA PRO A 102 23.31 -11.81 34.66
C PRO A 102 22.86 -10.36 34.54
N ASP A 103 22.48 -9.76 35.67
CA ASP A 103 22.22 -8.33 35.82
C ASP A 103 23.42 -7.52 35.25
N ARG A 104 23.19 -6.83 34.14
CA ARG A 104 24.17 -5.93 33.50
C ARG A 104 23.52 -4.64 33.04
N SER A 105 23.08 -3.84 34.00
CA SER A 105 22.81 -2.41 33.81
C SER A 105 24.09 -1.56 33.59
N THR A 106 25.18 -2.12 33.06
CA THR A 106 26.53 -1.51 33.17
C THR A 106 27.36 -1.47 31.88
N ILE A 107 26.81 -1.85 30.72
CA ILE A 107 27.46 -1.57 29.43
C ILE A 107 26.62 -0.49 28.74
N PRO A 108 26.97 0.80 28.87
CA PRO A 108 26.32 1.84 28.08
C PRO A 108 26.58 1.57 26.60
N TYR A 109 25.56 1.75 25.76
CA TYR A 109 25.75 1.81 24.32
C TYR A 109 26.75 2.94 24.01
N SER A 110 27.40 2.93 22.83
CA SER A 110 28.08 4.17 22.42
C SER A 110 27.01 5.27 22.31
N ASP A 111 27.38 6.52 22.61
CA ASP A 111 26.44 7.65 22.54
C ASP A 111 25.78 7.78 21.15
N GLU A 112 26.49 7.35 20.10
CA GLU A 112 26.00 7.28 18.72
C GLU A 112 24.94 6.17 18.52
N PHE A 113 25.11 5.00 19.15
CA PHE A 113 24.16 3.89 19.06
C PHE A 113 22.89 4.12 19.88
N GLU A 114 23.01 4.74 21.05
CA GLU A 114 21.86 5.10 21.89
C GLU A 114 20.91 6.03 21.14
N GLY A 115 21.44 7.03 20.42
CA GLY A 115 20.64 7.95 19.60
C GLY A 115 19.86 7.24 18.49
N LEU A 116 20.49 6.29 17.79
CA LEU A 116 19.86 5.51 16.72
C LEU A 116 18.76 4.57 17.24
N ILE A 117 19.02 3.90 18.37
CA ILE A 117 18.06 3.02 19.06
C ILE A 117 16.87 3.84 19.54
N GLN A 118 17.10 5.01 20.14
CA GLN A 118 16.01 5.89 20.58
C GLN A 118 15.20 6.42 19.39
N GLU A 119 15.83 6.90 18.33
CA GLU A 119 15.15 7.38 17.13
C GLU A 119 14.31 6.29 16.46
N LYS A 120 14.87 5.09 16.27
CA LYS A 120 14.22 4.01 15.52
C LYS A 120 13.17 3.22 16.30
N ILE A 121 13.21 3.26 17.64
CA ILE A 121 12.32 2.45 18.49
C ILE A 121 11.22 3.28 19.13
N LYS A 122 11.45 4.57 19.42
CA LYS A 122 10.50 5.42 20.14
C LYS A 122 9.10 5.41 19.52
N ASP A 123 9.02 5.30 18.19
CA ASP A 123 7.76 5.33 17.46
C ASP A 123 7.42 4.00 16.76
N PHE A 124 8.31 3.00 16.77
CA PHE A 124 8.10 1.76 16.02
C PHE A 124 7.14 0.80 16.74
N CYS A 125 5.95 0.61 16.17
CA CYS A 125 4.98 -0.37 16.62
C CYS A 125 4.62 -1.37 15.52
N GLY A 126 4.40 -2.62 15.92
CA GLY A 126 4.03 -3.72 15.01
C GLY A 126 5.15 -4.73 14.79
N ARG A 127 4.92 -5.64 13.83
CA ARG A 127 5.78 -6.76 13.42
C ARG A 127 6.02 -7.81 14.50
N GLU A 128 5.09 -7.94 15.46
CA GLU A 128 5.20 -8.90 16.55
C GLU A 128 5.26 -10.35 16.06
N PHE A 129 4.64 -10.64 14.92
CA PHE A 129 4.70 -11.95 14.28
C PHE A 129 6.14 -12.38 13.95
N VAL A 130 7.04 -11.44 13.60
CA VAL A 130 8.46 -11.76 13.31
C VAL A 130 9.15 -12.27 14.57
N PHE A 131 8.89 -11.67 15.73
CA PHE A 131 9.42 -12.12 17.01
C PHE A 131 8.83 -13.46 17.43
N GLN A 132 7.55 -13.71 17.14
CA GLN A 132 6.91 -15.00 17.42
C GLN A 132 7.53 -16.12 16.57
N GLU A 133 7.77 -15.89 15.28
CA GLU A 133 8.46 -16.86 14.42
C GLU A 133 9.91 -17.07 14.87
N PHE A 134 10.60 -15.99 15.28
CA PHE A 134 11.96 -16.11 15.81
C PHE A 134 12.02 -16.90 17.12
N ASP A 135 11.11 -16.63 18.06
CA ASP A 135 11.05 -17.36 19.33
C ASP A 135 10.69 -18.84 19.10
N ARG A 136 9.83 -19.18 18.12
CA ARG A 136 9.59 -20.58 17.69
C ARG A 136 10.85 -21.21 17.10
N PHE A 137 11.53 -20.52 16.19
CA PHE A 137 12.77 -21.01 15.58
C PHE A 137 13.82 -21.38 16.63
N ILE A 138 14.00 -20.55 17.66
CA ILE A 138 14.95 -20.79 18.76
C ILE A 138 14.48 -21.91 19.71
N GLN A 139 13.19 -22.25 19.74
CA GLN A 139 12.68 -23.39 20.52
C GLN A 139 12.93 -24.71 19.80
N ASP A 140 12.77 -24.72 18.48
CA ASP A 140 12.83 -25.94 17.67
C ASP A 140 14.26 -26.32 17.26
N ASN A 141 15.19 -25.37 17.28
CA ASN A 141 16.55 -25.55 16.78
C ASN A 141 17.59 -25.32 17.88
N PRO A 142 18.67 -26.12 17.94
CA PRO A 142 19.74 -25.94 18.92
C PRO A 142 20.71 -24.78 18.59
N GLU A 143 20.80 -24.41 17.31
CA GLU A 143 21.56 -23.30 16.75
C GLU A 143 20.92 -22.91 15.40
N GLY A 144 21.26 -21.73 14.86
CA GLY A 144 20.89 -21.45 13.48
C GLY A 144 20.88 -19.99 13.07
N TYR A 145 20.50 -19.79 11.81
CA TYR A 145 20.41 -18.49 11.15
C TYR A 145 18.94 -18.14 10.90
N PHE A 146 18.51 -16.99 11.41
CA PHE A 146 17.19 -16.42 11.17
C PHE A 146 17.35 -15.14 10.36
N THR A 147 16.83 -15.11 9.13
CA THR A 147 16.97 -13.97 8.22
C THR A 147 15.62 -13.31 7.96
N VAL A 148 15.52 -12.01 8.21
CA VAL A 148 14.38 -11.19 7.81
C VAL A 148 14.72 -10.46 6.51
N VAL A 149 14.01 -10.81 5.45
CA VAL A 149 14.12 -10.20 4.13
C VAL A 149 12.95 -9.24 3.93
N GLY A 150 13.22 -8.11 3.28
CA GLY A 150 12.17 -7.18 2.91
C GLY A 150 12.74 -5.99 2.16
N ASN A 151 11.88 -5.24 1.47
CA ASN A 151 12.33 -4.06 0.75
C ASN A 151 12.72 -2.92 1.72
N GLN A 152 13.35 -1.87 1.21
CA GLN A 152 13.77 -0.70 1.98
C GLN A 152 12.59 -0.02 2.70
N GLY A 153 12.79 0.46 3.94
CA GLY A 153 11.74 1.16 4.70
C GLY A 153 10.63 0.28 5.31
N MET A 154 10.66 -1.05 5.14
CA MET A 154 9.68 -1.98 5.74
C MET A 154 9.85 -2.20 7.26
N GLY A 155 10.74 -1.46 7.92
CA GLY A 155 10.96 -1.55 9.38
C GLY A 155 12.01 -2.58 9.83
N LYS A 156 12.82 -3.12 8.92
CA LYS A 156 13.84 -4.14 9.24
C LYS A 156 14.86 -3.69 10.30
N THR A 157 15.42 -2.50 10.16
CA THR A 157 16.37 -1.99 11.16
C THR A 157 15.70 -1.68 12.48
N ALA A 158 14.44 -1.23 12.46
CA ALA A 158 13.67 -1.00 13.68
C ALA A 158 13.37 -2.32 14.43
N LEU A 159 13.13 -3.41 13.69
CA LEU A 159 13.04 -4.77 14.25
C LEU A 159 14.34 -5.20 14.94
N ALA A 160 15.48 -5.05 14.27
CA ALA A 160 16.78 -5.35 14.86
C ALA A 160 17.07 -4.48 16.09
N ALA A 161 16.78 -3.18 16.01
CA ALA A 161 16.96 -2.24 17.12
C ALA A 161 16.09 -2.61 18.33
N LYS A 162 14.82 -2.96 18.11
CA LYS A 162 13.89 -3.40 19.16
C LYS A 162 14.38 -4.69 19.84
N LEU A 163 14.89 -5.65 19.08
CA LEU A 163 15.46 -6.88 19.65
C LEU A 163 16.67 -6.59 20.54
N VAL A 164 17.54 -5.66 20.10
CA VAL A 164 18.72 -5.24 20.85
C VAL A 164 18.33 -4.46 22.11
N SER A 165 17.37 -3.54 22.03
CA SER A 165 16.99 -2.71 23.18
C SER A 165 16.30 -3.51 24.29
N GLU A 166 15.42 -4.45 23.92
CA GLU A 166 14.66 -5.26 24.88
C GLU A 166 15.53 -6.35 25.53
N ARG A 167 16.50 -6.91 24.80
CA ARG A 167 17.24 -8.11 25.23
C ARG A 167 18.77 -7.94 25.32
N GLN A 168 19.31 -6.76 24.99
CA GLN A 168 20.74 -6.40 25.07
C GLN A 168 21.68 -7.43 24.41
N TYR A 169 21.33 -7.89 23.22
CA TYR A 169 22.15 -8.82 22.47
C TYR A 169 23.37 -8.14 21.81
N PRO A 170 24.50 -8.87 21.61
CA PRO A 170 25.60 -8.38 20.78
C PRO A 170 25.10 -8.06 19.38
N HIS A 171 25.54 -6.93 18.83
CA HIS A 171 24.94 -6.40 17.62
C HIS A 171 25.91 -5.66 16.72
N TYR A 172 25.49 -5.52 15.46
CA TYR A 172 26.17 -4.70 14.49
C TYR A 172 25.14 -4.00 13.59
N PHE A 173 25.09 -2.67 13.66
CA PHE A 173 24.28 -1.84 12.76
C PHE A 173 25.18 -1.18 11.74
N ASN A 174 24.87 -1.36 10.45
CA ASN A 174 25.51 -0.57 9.40
C ASN A 174 25.03 0.89 9.48
N ILE A 175 25.97 1.83 9.52
CA ILE A 175 25.69 3.26 9.55
C ILE A 175 26.04 3.83 8.17
N LEU A 176 25.04 4.34 7.46
CA LEU A 176 25.16 4.84 6.07
C LEU A 176 26.11 6.05 5.93
N ASN A 177 26.32 6.83 7.00
CA ASN A 177 27.04 8.11 6.91
C ASN A 177 28.57 8.00 6.92
N ASP A 178 29.17 6.84 7.26
CA ASP A 178 30.58 6.82 7.69
C ASP A 178 31.56 6.11 6.73
N ASN A 179 31.11 5.54 5.60
CA ASN A 179 31.95 4.78 4.64
C ASN A 179 32.85 3.68 5.26
N ARG A 180 32.60 3.30 6.52
CA ARG A 180 33.39 2.36 7.33
C ARG A 180 32.78 0.95 7.42
N ASN A 181 31.76 0.64 6.61
CA ASN A 181 31.11 -0.68 6.61
C ASN A 181 31.99 -1.71 5.88
N THR A 182 33.07 -2.15 6.53
CA THR A 182 34.01 -3.15 6.03
C THR A 182 33.92 -4.42 6.90
N PRO A 183 34.29 -5.60 6.37
CA PRO A 183 34.38 -6.82 7.18
C PRO A 183 35.29 -6.67 8.43
N GLU A 184 36.29 -5.79 8.35
CA GLU A 184 37.22 -5.51 9.45
C GLU A 184 36.57 -4.73 10.59
N SER A 185 35.74 -3.72 10.28
CA SER A 185 35.02 -2.95 11.30
C SER A 185 33.95 -3.79 11.98
N PHE A 186 33.23 -4.62 11.22
CA PHE A 186 32.35 -5.66 11.75
C PHE A 186 33.08 -6.59 12.71
N ARG A 187 34.20 -7.17 12.29
CA ARG A 187 35.00 -8.06 13.13
C ARG A 187 35.43 -7.35 14.42
N LYS A 188 35.93 -6.13 14.31
CA LYS A 188 36.38 -5.34 15.46
C LYS A 188 35.25 -5.07 16.46
N SER A 189 34.06 -4.72 15.97
CA SER A 189 32.87 -4.46 16.80
C SER A 189 32.41 -5.73 17.51
N MET A 190 32.18 -6.81 16.75
CA MET A 190 31.71 -8.08 17.31
C MET A 190 32.69 -8.70 18.29
N THR A 191 33.99 -8.66 17.98
CA THR A 191 35.04 -9.16 18.87
C THR A 191 35.09 -8.34 20.16
N LYS A 192 34.95 -7.01 20.09
CA LYS A 192 34.89 -6.14 21.28
C LYS A 192 33.71 -6.53 22.18
N ASP A 193 32.50 -6.60 21.62
CA ASP A 193 31.28 -6.95 22.37
C ASP A 193 31.38 -8.32 23.03
N LEU A 194 31.89 -9.33 22.31
CA LEU A 194 32.06 -10.68 22.83
C LEU A 194 33.14 -10.76 23.92
N ILE A 195 34.24 -10.02 23.77
CA ILE A 195 35.28 -9.91 24.80
C ILE A 195 34.72 -9.29 26.07
N GLU A 196 34.00 -8.17 25.97
CA GLU A 196 33.41 -7.47 27.11
C GLU A 196 32.30 -8.31 27.77
N ARG A 197 31.49 -9.01 26.97
CA ARG A 197 30.42 -9.88 27.46
C ARG A 197 30.96 -11.09 28.23
N TYR A 198 31.89 -11.84 27.65
CA TYR A 198 32.38 -13.09 28.23
C TYR A 198 33.72 -12.98 28.97
N LYS A 199 34.28 -11.76 29.10
CA LYS A 199 35.60 -11.47 29.70
C LYS A 199 36.69 -12.38 29.13
N LEU A 200 36.75 -12.45 27.79
CA LEU A 200 37.66 -13.34 27.06
C LEU A 200 39.10 -12.82 27.08
N ILE A 201 40.07 -13.73 27.20
CA ILE A 201 41.51 -13.44 27.18
C ILE A 201 42.10 -13.91 25.85
N ASP A 202 42.97 -13.10 25.24
CA ASP A 202 43.64 -13.37 23.95
C ASP A 202 42.69 -13.66 22.78
N ALA A 203 41.66 -12.82 22.62
CA ALA A 203 40.59 -13.03 21.64
C ALA A 203 40.71 -12.19 20.35
N TRP A 204 41.60 -11.20 20.31
CA TRP A 204 41.76 -10.29 19.15
C TRP A 204 42.39 -10.94 17.90
N GLY A 205 43.06 -12.08 18.06
CA GLY A 205 43.70 -12.81 16.97
C GLY A 205 42.79 -13.80 16.23
N TYR A 206 41.59 -14.08 16.75
CA TYR A 206 40.67 -15.06 16.20
C TYR A 206 39.72 -14.42 15.18
N ASP A 207 39.31 -15.20 14.17
CA ASP A 207 38.13 -14.88 13.36
C ASP A 207 36.84 -15.16 14.15
N LEU A 208 35.69 -14.75 13.61
CA LEU A 208 34.41 -14.90 14.32
C LEU A 208 34.09 -16.38 14.61
N GLN A 209 34.45 -17.29 13.69
CA GLN A 209 34.24 -18.72 13.87
C GLN A 209 35.07 -19.27 15.03
N GLY A 210 36.38 -19.04 15.03
CA GLY A 210 37.28 -19.49 16.09
C GLY A 210 36.95 -18.84 17.43
N LEU A 211 36.52 -17.58 17.44
CA LEU A 211 36.07 -16.90 18.65
C LEU A 211 34.83 -17.58 19.26
N LEU A 212 33.85 -17.93 18.43
CA LEU A 212 32.62 -18.59 18.87
C LEU A 212 32.88 -20.03 19.34
N GLU A 213 33.65 -20.81 18.59
CA GLU A 213 33.89 -22.22 18.85
C GLU A 213 34.88 -22.46 20.01
N GLU A 214 35.98 -21.70 20.08
CA GLU A 214 37.05 -21.97 21.04
C GLU A 214 36.93 -21.19 22.34
N LYS A 215 36.46 -19.94 22.30
CA LYS A 215 36.48 -19.05 23.47
C LYS A 215 35.09 -18.89 24.09
N VAL A 216 34.10 -18.52 23.28
CA VAL A 216 32.74 -18.21 23.74
C VAL A 216 32.03 -19.48 24.22
N ARG A 217 32.14 -20.59 23.49
CA ARG A 217 31.54 -21.88 23.87
C ARG A 217 32.00 -22.38 25.25
N GLN A 218 33.24 -22.11 25.65
CA GLN A 218 33.76 -22.51 26.97
C GLN A 218 33.16 -21.70 28.13
N LYS A 219 32.59 -20.53 27.82
CA LYS A 219 32.05 -19.58 28.80
C LYS A 219 30.52 -19.49 28.78
N LEU A 220 29.84 -20.13 27.82
CA LEU A 220 28.38 -20.19 27.77
C LEU A 220 27.84 -21.09 28.89
N HIS A 221 26.86 -20.58 29.64
CA HIS A 221 26.18 -21.39 30.66
C HIS A 221 25.18 -22.37 30.04
N PRO A 222 24.97 -23.56 30.63
CA PRO A 222 23.94 -24.49 30.18
C PRO A 222 22.55 -23.84 30.20
N GLY A 223 21.94 -23.66 29.03
CA GLY A 223 20.63 -23.02 28.86
C GLY A 223 20.67 -21.54 28.48
N GLU A 224 21.86 -20.91 28.50
CA GLU A 224 22.06 -19.56 27.94
C GLU A 224 21.98 -19.65 26.40
N LYS A 225 21.26 -18.72 25.77
CA LYS A 225 21.19 -18.60 24.31
C LYS A 225 21.86 -17.30 23.88
N LEU A 226 22.90 -17.40 23.05
CA LEU A 226 23.61 -16.25 22.49
C LEU A 226 23.00 -15.91 21.13
N ILE A 227 22.44 -14.72 21.00
CA ILE A 227 21.89 -14.21 19.74
C ILE A 227 22.78 -13.06 19.26
N LEU A 228 23.27 -13.13 18.02
CA LEU A 228 24.02 -12.05 17.37
C LEU A 228 23.08 -11.34 16.40
N VAL A 229 22.89 -10.03 16.55
CA VAL A 229 21.98 -9.23 15.69
C VAL A 229 22.79 -8.44 14.66
N ILE A 230 22.56 -8.67 13.38
CA ILE A 230 23.28 -7.99 12.30
C ILE A 230 22.27 -7.31 11.38
N ASP A 231 22.36 -5.98 11.29
CA ASP A 231 21.46 -5.17 10.47
C ASP A 231 22.06 -4.85 9.10
N ALA A 232 21.22 -4.91 8.07
CA ALA A 232 21.51 -4.53 6.69
C ALA A 232 22.73 -5.25 6.09
N LEU A 233 22.70 -6.59 6.07
CA LEU A 233 23.81 -7.45 5.63
C LEU A 233 24.37 -7.12 4.23
N ASP A 234 23.52 -6.60 3.33
CA ASP A 234 23.89 -6.31 1.94
C ASP A 234 24.59 -4.94 1.76
N GLU A 235 24.61 -4.07 2.77
CA GLU A 235 25.18 -2.71 2.70
C GLU A 235 26.69 -2.66 3.07
N VAL A 236 27.42 -3.76 2.81
CA VAL A 236 28.83 -3.93 3.18
C VAL A 236 29.72 -3.81 1.94
N ASN A 237 30.77 -3.00 2.03
CA ASN A 237 31.79 -2.88 0.99
C ASN A 237 32.74 -4.09 1.03
N GLN A 238 32.40 -5.15 0.30
CA GLN A 238 33.19 -6.40 0.23
C GLN A 238 33.27 -6.93 -1.21
N GLU A 239 34.51 -7.15 -1.69
CA GLU A 239 34.79 -7.77 -2.99
C GLU A 239 34.18 -9.19 -3.11
N LEU A 240 33.96 -9.63 -4.35
CA LEU A 240 33.43 -10.97 -4.65
C LEU A 240 34.45 -12.04 -4.23
N GLY A 241 34.05 -12.93 -3.33
CA GLY A 241 34.95 -13.95 -2.76
C GLY A 241 34.28 -14.70 -1.61
N ASN A 242 34.77 -14.48 -0.38
CA ASN A 242 34.31 -15.16 0.83
C ASN A 242 32.87 -14.81 1.23
N ASN A 243 32.31 -15.56 2.19
CA ASN A 243 31.00 -15.33 2.79
C ASN A 243 30.82 -13.85 3.20
N LEU A 244 29.60 -13.32 3.11
CA LEU A 244 29.32 -11.93 3.54
C LEU A 244 29.75 -11.74 5.00
N LEU A 245 30.48 -10.66 5.28
CA LEU A 245 31.08 -10.34 6.59
C LEU A 245 31.98 -11.44 7.17
N SER A 246 32.42 -12.39 6.34
CA SER A 246 33.11 -13.62 6.77
C SER A 246 32.33 -14.37 7.85
N LEU A 247 30.99 -14.40 7.72
CA LEU A 247 30.13 -15.12 8.65
C LEU A 247 30.45 -16.63 8.66
N PRO A 248 30.38 -17.27 9.84
CA PRO A 248 30.81 -18.65 9.99
C PRO A 248 29.83 -19.62 9.32
N MET A 249 30.33 -20.60 8.56
CA MET A 249 29.47 -21.59 7.89
C MET A 249 28.79 -22.53 8.89
N ARG A 250 29.38 -22.69 10.08
CA ARG A 250 28.88 -23.50 11.20
C ARG A 250 28.71 -22.64 12.44
N LEU A 251 27.71 -22.97 13.25
CA LEU A 251 27.47 -22.31 14.53
C LEU A 251 27.60 -23.33 15.66
N PRO A 252 28.21 -22.96 16.80
CA PRO A 252 28.17 -23.80 17.98
C PRO A 252 26.75 -23.83 18.56
N LYS A 253 26.42 -24.92 19.25
CA LYS A 253 25.13 -25.07 19.95
C LYS A 253 24.87 -23.88 20.85
N GLN A 254 23.60 -23.46 20.94
CA GLN A 254 23.11 -22.30 21.68
C GLN A 254 23.47 -20.93 21.08
N VAL A 255 24.07 -20.88 19.89
CA VAL A 255 24.35 -19.64 19.17
C VAL A 255 23.41 -19.48 17.98
N TYR A 256 22.80 -18.30 17.89
CA TYR A 256 21.87 -17.92 16.85
C TYR A 256 22.31 -16.60 16.22
N ILE A 257 22.07 -16.44 14.93
CA ILE A 257 22.33 -15.18 14.23
C ILE A 257 21.01 -14.67 13.66
N PHE A 258 20.61 -13.48 14.09
CA PHE A 258 19.47 -12.74 13.56
C PHE A 258 19.98 -11.73 12.53
N LEU A 259 19.59 -11.91 11.28
CA LEU A 259 20.03 -11.11 10.14
C LEU A 259 18.86 -10.30 9.59
N THR A 260 19.08 -9.03 9.27
CA THR A 260 18.19 -8.28 8.39
C THR A 260 18.89 -7.99 7.06
N ARG A 261 18.15 -8.08 5.96
CA ARG A 261 18.75 -7.85 4.64
C ARG A 261 17.75 -7.41 3.56
N GLY A 262 18.28 -6.89 2.47
CA GLY A 262 17.51 -6.52 1.29
C GLY A 262 17.12 -7.74 0.45
N PRO A 263 16.25 -7.58 -0.56
CA PRO A 263 15.93 -8.66 -1.47
C PRO A 263 17.12 -9.00 -2.37
N TYR A 264 17.34 -10.30 -2.58
CA TYR A 264 18.49 -10.80 -3.33
C TYR A 264 18.08 -11.95 -4.27
N ASN A 265 18.91 -12.23 -5.27
CA ASN A 265 18.67 -13.33 -6.21
C ASN A 265 19.22 -14.63 -5.61
N ARG A 266 18.37 -15.66 -5.52
CA ARG A 266 18.75 -16.98 -4.96
C ARG A 266 19.93 -17.61 -5.70
N LYS A 267 20.09 -17.34 -7.00
CA LYS A 267 21.21 -17.85 -7.81
C LYS A 267 22.56 -17.19 -7.49
N THR A 268 22.54 -15.97 -6.95
CA THR A 268 23.74 -15.20 -6.57
C THR A 268 23.83 -15.02 -5.07
N LYS A 269 23.17 -15.89 -4.28
CA LYS A 269 23.19 -15.86 -2.82
C LYS A 269 24.63 -15.96 -2.32
N ARG A 270 25.12 -14.88 -1.72
CA ARG A 270 26.49 -14.79 -1.16
C ARG A 270 26.62 -15.40 0.25
N LEU A 271 25.50 -15.67 0.93
CA LEU A 271 25.49 -16.28 2.27
C LEU A 271 25.51 -17.80 2.16
N ASN A 272 26.70 -18.39 2.33
CA ASN A 272 26.91 -19.84 2.33
C ASN A 272 26.88 -20.39 3.76
N ILE A 273 25.96 -21.32 4.01
CA ILE A 273 25.74 -21.96 5.32
C ILE A 273 25.88 -23.47 5.12
N ASP A 274 26.48 -24.18 6.08
CA ASP A 274 26.53 -25.64 6.05
C ASP A 274 25.09 -26.20 6.09
N PRO A 275 24.71 -27.11 5.18
CA PRO A 275 23.37 -27.69 5.14
C PRO A 275 22.89 -28.33 6.46
N SER A 276 23.81 -28.67 7.38
CA SER A 276 23.45 -29.19 8.69
C SER A 276 22.92 -28.13 9.67
N VAL A 277 23.17 -26.85 9.42
CA VAL A 277 22.77 -25.75 10.30
C VAL A 277 21.37 -25.26 9.90
N PRO A 278 20.41 -25.22 10.84
CA PRO A 278 19.08 -24.68 10.57
C PRO A 278 19.12 -23.25 10.04
N TYR A 279 18.43 -23.03 8.93
CA TYR A 279 18.29 -21.73 8.28
C TYR A 279 16.81 -21.44 8.03
N PHE A 280 16.33 -20.33 8.58
CA PHE A 280 14.98 -19.84 8.37
C PHE A 280 15.02 -18.44 7.75
N GLU A 281 14.25 -18.25 6.68
CA GLU A 281 14.10 -16.97 5.98
C GLU A 281 12.64 -16.54 6.03
N LEU A 282 12.40 -15.38 6.64
CA LEU A 282 11.11 -14.72 6.69
C LEU A 282 11.13 -13.54 5.72
N ASP A 283 10.41 -13.64 4.62
CA ASP A 283 10.31 -12.57 3.63
C ASP A 283 9.02 -11.76 3.83
N LEU A 284 9.16 -10.51 4.29
CA LEU A 284 8.04 -9.60 4.56
C LEU A 284 7.20 -9.26 3.31
N ARG A 285 7.62 -9.70 2.12
CA ARG A 285 6.95 -9.49 0.84
C ARG A 285 6.06 -10.67 0.42
N GLU A 286 6.12 -11.79 1.13
CA GLU A 286 5.29 -12.95 0.82
C GLU A 286 3.83 -12.69 1.20
N GLU A 287 2.90 -13.27 0.42
CA GLU A 287 1.46 -13.06 0.58
C GLU A 287 0.97 -13.44 1.98
N GLU A 288 1.60 -14.42 2.61
CA GLU A 288 1.28 -14.89 3.97
C GLU A 288 1.47 -13.79 5.03
N TYR A 289 2.40 -12.85 4.83
CA TYR A 289 2.66 -11.74 5.76
C TYR A 289 2.04 -10.42 5.32
N MET A 290 1.46 -10.32 4.12
CA MET A 290 0.89 -9.05 3.61
C MET A 290 -0.22 -8.52 4.51
N GLN A 291 -1.16 -9.37 4.93
CA GLN A 291 -2.27 -8.96 5.80
C GLN A 291 -1.80 -8.57 7.21
N LEU A 292 -0.78 -9.26 7.73
CA LEU A 292 -0.19 -8.93 9.04
C LEU A 292 0.56 -7.59 8.97
N SER A 293 1.30 -7.37 7.88
CA SER A 293 1.99 -6.10 7.58
C SER A 293 1.02 -4.94 7.50
N GLU A 294 -0.10 -5.11 6.79
CA GLU A 294 -1.11 -4.07 6.62
C GLU A 294 -1.75 -3.69 7.97
N ARG A 295 -2.02 -4.68 8.82
CA ARG A 295 -2.53 -4.43 10.19
C ARG A 295 -1.54 -3.62 11.01
N ASP A 296 -0.25 -3.96 10.96
CA ASP A 296 0.79 -3.24 11.70
C ASP A 296 0.94 -1.79 11.22
N ILE A 297 0.85 -1.56 9.90
CA ILE A 297 0.89 -0.23 9.29
C ILE A 297 -0.30 0.63 9.75
N LYS A 298 -1.51 0.06 9.76
CA LYS A 298 -2.69 0.76 10.28
C LYS A 298 -2.52 1.10 11.76
N ALA A 299 -2.00 0.17 12.57
CA ALA A 299 -1.70 0.40 13.98
C ALA A 299 -0.71 1.56 14.18
N TYR A 300 0.32 1.63 13.33
CA TYR A 300 1.29 2.73 13.32
C TYR A 300 0.64 4.07 13.01
N ILE A 301 -0.23 4.16 12.01
CA ILE A 301 -0.95 5.41 11.71
C ILE A 301 -1.87 5.81 12.88
N HIS A 302 -2.53 4.85 13.53
CA HIS A 302 -3.34 5.14 14.73
C HIS A 302 -2.51 5.67 15.90
N LEU A 303 -1.28 5.20 16.07
CA LEU A 303 -0.37 5.69 17.11
C LEU A 303 -0.04 7.18 16.89
N TRP A 304 0.21 7.57 15.64
CA TRP A 304 0.43 8.98 15.28
C TRP A 304 -0.81 9.87 15.46
N LEU A 305 -2.01 9.34 15.23
CA LEU A 305 -3.26 10.05 15.50
C LEU A 305 -3.52 10.28 17.00
N GLN A 306 -2.82 9.54 17.86
CA GLN A 306 -2.89 9.67 19.32
C GLN A 306 -1.70 10.46 19.90
N ASP A 307 -0.71 10.81 19.07
CA ASP A 307 0.46 11.58 19.51
C ASP A 307 0.04 13.03 19.81
N PRO A 308 0.22 13.51 21.06
CA PRO A 308 -0.15 14.87 21.44
C PRO A 308 0.47 15.97 20.57
N GLN A 309 1.63 15.72 19.96
CA GLN A 309 2.31 16.69 19.10
C GLN A 309 1.63 16.87 17.73
N TYR A 310 1.04 15.80 17.18
CA TYR A 310 0.53 15.78 15.81
C TYR A 310 -0.98 15.56 15.70
N GLN A 311 -1.63 15.16 16.79
CA GLN A 311 -3.05 14.82 16.86
C GLN A 311 -3.96 15.95 16.34
N GLU A 312 -3.77 17.18 16.81
CA GLU A 312 -4.63 18.32 16.41
C GLU A 312 -4.50 18.62 14.91
N GLY A 313 -3.28 18.64 14.38
CA GLY A 313 -3.02 18.90 12.96
C GLY A 313 -3.59 17.84 12.04
N LEU A 314 -3.43 16.55 12.41
CA LEU A 314 -4.00 15.44 11.65
C LEU A 314 -5.53 15.41 11.71
N GLN A 315 -6.13 15.66 12.88
CA GLN A 315 -7.59 15.74 13.01
C GLN A 315 -8.17 16.88 12.17
N HIS A 316 -7.56 18.06 12.22
CA HIS A 316 -7.95 19.20 11.39
C HIS A 316 -7.87 18.85 9.89
N TRP A 317 -6.78 18.20 9.47
CA TRP A 317 -6.61 17.78 8.07
C TRP A 317 -7.71 16.82 7.59
N ILE A 318 -8.12 15.88 8.46
CA ILE A 318 -9.19 14.91 8.20
C ILE A 318 -10.57 15.60 8.12
N GLU A 319 -10.86 16.49 9.07
CA GLU A 319 -12.14 17.20 9.17
C GLU A 319 -12.39 18.13 7.97
N GLU A 320 -11.38 18.89 7.53
CA GLU A 320 -11.47 19.75 6.35
C GLU A 320 -11.90 19.02 5.07
N ARG A 321 -11.63 17.71 5.01
CA ARG A 321 -11.85 16.88 3.81
C ARG A 321 -13.07 15.97 3.92
N ASN A 322 -13.88 16.12 4.98
CA ASN A 322 -15.04 15.27 5.24
C ASN A 322 -14.71 13.76 5.24
N LEU A 323 -13.49 13.40 5.64
CA LEU A 323 -13.06 12.01 5.76
C LEU A 323 -13.36 11.49 7.17
N THR A 324 -13.64 10.19 7.29
CA THR A 324 -13.58 9.55 8.61
C THR A 324 -12.13 9.21 8.96
N THR A 325 -11.83 9.06 10.25
CA THR A 325 -10.50 8.63 10.70
C THR A 325 -10.10 7.29 10.09
N GLU A 326 -11.04 6.37 9.94
CA GLU A 326 -10.78 5.07 9.32
C GLU A 326 -10.54 5.17 7.82
N ASP A 327 -11.31 6.00 7.09
CA ASP A 327 -11.05 6.23 5.66
C ASP A 327 -9.65 6.82 5.43
N PHE A 328 -9.22 7.73 6.30
CA PHE A 328 -7.87 8.28 6.28
C PHE A 328 -6.81 7.20 6.51
N VAL A 329 -6.97 6.37 7.54
CA VAL A 329 -6.04 5.29 7.87
C VAL A 329 -5.92 4.30 6.72
N VAL A 330 -7.04 3.88 6.12
CA VAL A 330 -7.06 2.95 4.98
C VAL A 330 -6.35 3.55 3.77
N GLN A 331 -6.69 4.78 3.38
CA GLN A 331 -6.08 5.43 2.22
C GLN A 331 -4.57 5.65 2.39
N ILE A 332 -4.13 6.04 3.60
CA ILE A 332 -2.71 6.24 3.90
C ILE A 332 -1.97 4.89 3.96
N ALA A 333 -2.58 3.86 4.55
CA ALA A 333 -1.99 2.53 4.61
C ALA A 333 -1.78 1.94 3.22
N GLU A 334 -2.81 1.99 2.36
CA GLU A 334 -2.74 1.57 0.96
C GLU A 334 -1.64 2.33 0.22
N LYS A 335 -1.60 3.64 0.39
CA LYS A 335 -0.60 4.49 -0.27
C LYS A 335 0.83 4.25 0.22
N SER A 336 1.00 3.80 1.46
CA SER A 336 2.31 3.53 2.03
C SER A 336 2.98 2.27 1.48
N GLU A 337 2.21 1.36 0.86
CA GLU A 337 2.74 0.09 0.32
C GLU A 337 3.59 -0.68 1.36
N ASN A 338 3.14 -0.73 2.62
CA ASN A 338 3.85 -1.35 3.76
C ASN A 338 5.21 -0.72 4.13
N ASN A 339 5.40 0.58 3.85
CA ASN A 339 6.63 1.31 4.12
C ASN A 339 6.51 2.26 5.33
N PHE A 340 7.09 1.87 6.46
CA PHE A 340 7.13 2.69 7.68
C PHE A 340 7.94 3.97 7.50
N MET A 341 9.02 3.93 6.72
CA MET A 341 9.84 5.12 6.45
C MET A 341 9.04 6.19 5.70
N TYR A 342 8.20 5.76 4.74
CA TYR A 342 7.31 6.68 4.04
C TYR A 342 6.34 7.39 5.00
N LEU A 343 5.73 6.63 5.91
CA LEU A 343 4.80 7.16 6.91
C LEU A 343 5.48 8.10 7.90
N HIS A 344 6.69 7.77 8.31
CA HIS A 344 7.49 8.59 9.23
C HIS A 344 7.71 10.02 8.69
N TYR A 345 7.89 10.20 7.37
CA TYR A 345 7.98 11.53 6.78
C TYR A 345 6.61 12.13 6.42
N LEU A 346 5.65 11.31 5.99
CA LEU A 346 4.35 11.79 5.52
C LEU A 346 3.46 12.32 6.65
N LEU A 347 3.35 11.59 7.76
CA LEU A 347 2.41 11.92 8.84
C LEU A 347 2.71 13.29 9.51
N PRO A 348 3.96 13.63 9.87
CA PRO A 348 4.29 14.98 10.35
C PRO A 348 3.98 16.06 9.30
N ALA A 349 4.26 15.79 8.03
CA ALA A 349 4.05 16.77 6.97
C ALA A 349 2.56 17.06 6.71
N LEU A 350 1.70 16.04 6.84
CA LEU A 350 0.25 16.20 6.82
C LEU A 350 -0.24 17.00 8.03
N ALA A 351 0.25 16.67 9.23
CA ALA A 351 -0.09 17.38 10.47
C ALA A 351 0.25 18.88 10.38
N ASN A 352 1.37 19.21 9.72
CA ASN A 352 1.84 20.58 9.51
C ASN A 352 1.18 21.29 8.31
N GLY A 353 0.21 20.66 7.62
CA GLY A 353 -0.53 21.26 6.51
C GLY A 353 0.29 21.42 5.21
N GLN A 354 1.39 20.68 5.04
CA GLN A 354 2.25 20.78 3.86
C GLN A 354 1.61 20.19 2.59
N TYR A 355 0.62 19.29 2.74
CA TYR A 355 -0.07 18.63 1.64
C TYR A 355 -1.56 18.93 1.64
N LYS A 356 -2.08 19.30 0.47
CA LYS A 356 -3.50 19.60 0.26
C LYS A 356 -4.33 18.36 -0.11
N ASP A 357 -3.71 17.34 -0.70
CA ASP A 357 -4.37 16.11 -1.12
C ASP A 357 -3.51 14.86 -0.87
N LEU A 358 -4.17 13.70 -0.96
CA LEU A 358 -3.52 12.39 -0.96
C LEU A 358 -3.12 11.95 -2.37
N GLN A 359 -3.14 12.84 -3.37
CA GLN A 359 -2.50 12.52 -4.66
C GLN A 359 -0.98 12.65 -4.53
N LEU A 360 -0.49 13.50 -3.61
CA LEU A 360 0.94 13.69 -3.27
C LEU A 360 1.80 13.86 -4.53
N ALA A 361 1.47 14.87 -5.34
CA ALA A 361 2.30 15.30 -6.46
C ALA A 361 3.72 15.74 -6.03
N GLN A 362 3.96 15.93 -4.74
CA GLN A 362 5.26 16.24 -4.15
C GLN A 362 5.58 15.24 -3.01
N LEU A 363 6.83 14.78 -2.95
CA LEU A 363 7.32 13.89 -1.90
C LEU A 363 7.43 14.60 -0.54
N PRO A 364 7.16 13.91 0.59
CA PRO A 364 7.47 14.39 1.94
C PRO A 364 8.89 14.95 2.06
N ASN A 365 9.02 16.13 2.68
CA ASN A 365 10.32 16.71 3.03
C ASN A 365 11.11 15.70 3.90
N GLY A 366 12.39 15.45 3.56
CA GLY A 366 13.24 14.42 4.19
C GLY A 366 13.26 13.07 3.47
N LEU A 367 12.16 12.60 2.87
CA LEU A 367 12.16 11.38 2.05
C LEU A 367 12.89 11.61 0.71
N GLU A 368 12.77 12.82 0.16
CA GLU A 368 13.53 13.23 -1.02
C GLU A 368 15.04 13.30 -0.72
N ASP A 369 15.43 13.85 0.43
CA ASP A 369 16.84 13.90 0.85
C ASP A 369 17.41 12.51 1.09
N TYR A 370 16.59 11.57 1.58
CA TYR A 370 16.95 10.17 1.68
C TYR A 370 17.24 9.56 0.31
N TYR A 371 16.32 9.70 -0.65
CA TYR A 371 16.54 9.20 -2.02
C TYR A 371 17.72 9.91 -2.70
N GLN A 372 17.92 11.20 -2.44
CA GLN A 372 19.05 11.96 -2.96
C GLN A 372 20.38 11.47 -2.41
N THR A 373 20.47 11.25 -1.10
CA THR A 373 21.67 10.69 -0.45
C THR A 373 22.00 9.32 -1.05
N HIS A 374 20.98 8.45 -1.21
CA HIS A 374 21.17 7.13 -1.80
C HIS A 374 21.55 7.22 -3.30
N TRP A 375 20.96 8.15 -4.07
CA TRP A 375 21.29 8.42 -5.47
C TRP A 375 22.76 8.83 -5.66
N VAL A 376 23.26 9.73 -4.81
CA VAL A 376 24.66 10.19 -4.82
C VAL A 376 25.60 9.06 -4.40
N TRP A 377 25.28 8.32 -3.33
CA TRP A 377 26.08 7.20 -2.86
C TRP A 377 26.20 6.10 -3.91
N MET A 378 25.10 5.79 -4.60
CA MET A 378 25.13 4.89 -5.73
C MET A 378 25.92 5.44 -6.91
N GLY A 379 26.47 6.65 -6.87
CA GLY A 379 27.31 7.21 -7.94
C GLY A 379 26.54 7.42 -9.24
N MET A 380 25.23 7.66 -9.16
CA MET A 380 24.35 7.80 -10.33
C MET A 380 24.64 9.05 -11.17
N GLU A 381 25.45 9.97 -10.64
CA GLU A 381 25.94 11.16 -11.35
C GLU A 381 27.29 10.90 -12.06
N SER A 382 27.87 9.70 -11.93
CA SER A 382 29.10 9.32 -12.63
C SER A 382 28.83 8.74 -14.02
N GLU A 383 29.71 9.01 -14.98
CA GLU A 383 29.65 8.42 -16.33
C GLU A 383 29.66 6.88 -16.29
N VAL A 384 30.35 6.29 -15.30
CA VAL A 384 30.45 4.83 -15.11
C VAL A 384 29.09 4.18 -14.83
N LYS A 385 28.12 4.92 -14.28
CA LYS A 385 26.77 4.42 -13.96
C LYS A 385 25.67 5.06 -14.79
N GLN A 386 26.02 5.71 -15.91
CA GLN A 386 25.07 6.30 -16.85
C GLN A 386 24.07 5.27 -17.38
N LEU A 387 24.51 4.02 -17.62
CA LEU A 387 23.61 2.93 -18.02
C LEU A 387 22.52 2.65 -16.98
N MET A 388 22.84 2.72 -15.69
CA MET A 388 21.86 2.52 -14.63
C MET A 388 20.79 3.62 -14.65
N ALA A 389 21.21 4.87 -14.85
CA ALA A 389 20.28 5.99 -14.99
C ALA A 389 19.38 5.82 -16.22
N ILE A 390 19.94 5.42 -17.37
CA ILE A 390 19.19 5.15 -18.60
C ILE A 390 18.11 4.09 -18.35
N ILE A 391 18.45 2.95 -17.74
CA ILE A 391 17.49 1.86 -17.46
C ILE A 391 16.36 2.34 -16.55
N LEU A 392 16.66 3.10 -15.49
CA LEU A 392 15.63 3.64 -14.60
C LEU A 392 14.72 4.64 -15.32
N PHE A 393 15.28 5.50 -16.17
CA PHE A 393 14.46 6.42 -16.97
C PHE A 393 13.63 5.69 -18.01
N ILE A 394 14.12 4.61 -18.64
CA ILE A 394 13.32 3.77 -19.54
C ILE A 394 12.12 3.18 -18.78
N LEU A 395 12.36 2.55 -17.62
CA LEU A 395 11.30 1.97 -16.80
C LEU A 395 10.29 3.01 -16.32
N LYS A 396 10.76 4.20 -15.94
CA LYS A 396 9.92 5.33 -15.53
C LYS A 396 9.08 5.86 -16.69
N GLU A 397 9.66 5.99 -17.89
CA GLU A 397 8.95 6.49 -19.06
C GLU A 397 7.93 5.47 -19.57
N VAL A 398 8.33 4.22 -19.73
CA VAL A 398 7.38 3.21 -20.20
C VAL A 398 6.23 3.04 -19.20
N GLY A 399 6.55 3.00 -17.90
CA GLY A 399 5.59 2.99 -16.80
C GLY A 399 4.76 1.70 -16.69
N THR A 400 4.79 0.85 -17.71
CA THR A 400 4.26 -0.52 -17.72
C THR A 400 5.40 -1.51 -17.53
N PRO A 401 5.14 -2.72 -17.01
CA PRO A 401 6.14 -3.77 -16.94
C PRO A 401 6.71 -4.07 -18.34
N ILE A 402 8.03 -4.15 -18.47
CA ILE A 402 8.74 -4.48 -19.71
C ILE A 402 9.83 -5.52 -19.49
N SER A 403 10.10 -6.34 -20.52
CA SER A 403 11.09 -7.41 -20.44
C SER A 403 12.53 -6.86 -20.45
N SER A 404 13.48 -7.62 -19.91
CA SER A 404 14.89 -7.21 -19.94
C SER A 404 15.47 -7.13 -21.36
N GLU A 405 14.92 -7.92 -22.28
CA GLU A 405 15.24 -7.85 -23.71
C GLU A 405 14.83 -6.50 -24.32
N MET A 406 13.60 -6.06 -24.07
CA MET A 406 13.13 -4.75 -24.53
C MET A 406 13.96 -3.61 -23.91
N ILE A 407 14.32 -3.71 -22.63
CA ILE A 407 15.18 -2.71 -21.97
C ILE A 407 16.57 -2.67 -22.65
N ALA A 408 17.14 -3.83 -22.98
CA ALA A 408 18.44 -3.93 -23.64
C ALA A 408 18.43 -3.33 -25.04
N GLU A 409 17.38 -3.59 -25.83
CA GLU A 409 17.22 -3.01 -27.16
C GLU A 409 17.08 -1.47 -27.08
N ILE A 410 16.22 -0.94 -26.18
CA ILE A 410 16.06 0.52 -26.00
C ILE A 410 17.33 1.17 -25.44
N ALA A 411 18.05 0.49 -24.54
CA ALA A 411 19.28 1.02 -23.97
C ALA A 411 20.47 0.93 -24.94
N GLU A 412 20.32 0.22 -26.07
CA GLU A 412 21.40 -0.12 -27.01
C GLU A 412 22.56 -0.84 -26.31
N GLN A 413 22.25 -1.81 -25.44
CA GLN A 413 23.24 -2.55 -24.64
C GLN A 413 23.03 -4.06 -24.70
N ASP A 414 24.04 -4.82 -24.24
CA ASP A 414 23.91 -6.27 -24.10
C ASP A 414 22.92 -6.64 -22.98
N ARG A 415 22.09 -7.66 -23.24
CA ARG A 415 21.12 -8.16 -22.26
C ARG A 415 21.75 -8.57 -20.94
N ALA A 416 22.94 -9.18 -20.94
CA ALA A 416 23.65 -9.57 -19.72
C ALA A 416 24.15 -8.36 -18.92
N GLU A 417 24.40 -7.21 -19.55
CA GLU A 417 24.70 -5.97 -18.85
C GLU A 417 23.46 -5.38 -18.20
N VAL A 418 22.34 -5.38 -18.92
CA VAL A 418 21.05 -4.95 -18.38
C VAL A 418 20.62 -5.85 -17.22
N ASP A 419 20.68 -7.16 -17.35
CA ASP A 419 20.33 -8.11 -16.28
C ASP A 419 21.21 -7.92 -15.05
N ARG A 420 22.51 -7.62 -15.22
CA ARG A 420 23.41 -7.25 -14.12
C ARG A 420 22.92 -5.98 -13.42
N VAL A 421 22.58 -4.93 -14.17
CA VAL A 421 22.07 -3.68 -13.59
C VAL A 421 20.73 -3.89 -12.89
N LEU A 422 19.78 -4.60 -13.51
CA LEU A 422 18.47 -4.90 -12.91
C LEU A 422 18.63 -5.70 -11.62
N SER A 423 19.60 -6.61 -11.55
CA SER A 423 19.91 -7.37 -10.34
C SER A 423 20.40 -6.48 -9.18
N CYS A 424 21.14 -5.40 -9.48
CA CYS A 424 21.55 -4.42 -8.47
C CYS A 424 20.38 -3.59 -7.91
N TRP A 425 19.27 -3.50 -8.65
CA TRP A 425 18.12 -2.65 -8.33
C TRP A 425 16.86 -3.44 -7.95
N MET A 426 16.96 -4.74 -7.66
CA MET A 426 15.81 -5.56 -7.27
C MET A 426 15.03 -5.00 -6.07
N GLU A 427 15.64 -4.16 -5.24
CA GLU A 427 14.97 -3.51 -4.11
C GLU A 427 13.93 -2.44 -4.51
N TYR A 428 14.08 -1.88 -5.71
CA TYR A 428 13.24 -0.81 -6.27
C TYR A 428 12.37 -1.29 -7.43
N LEU A 429 12.58 -2.53 -7.88
CA LEU A 429 11.93 -3.10 -9.05
C LEU A 429 11.01 -4.26 -8.66
N LYS A 430 9.80 -4.23 -9.21
CA LYS A 430 8.88 -5.36 -9.16
C LYS A 430 9.12 -6.23 -10.37
N MET A 431 9.45 -7.49 -10.11
CA MET A 431 9.50 -8.52 -11.14
C MET A 431 8.13 -9.18 -11.27
N ALA A 432 7.62 -9.26 -12.49
CA ALA A 432 6.38 -9.94 -12.83
C ALA A 432 6.63 -10.89 -14.00
N HIS A 433 6.08 -12.10 -13.93
CA HIS A 433 6.05 -13.00 -15.07
C HIS A 433 4.77 -12.74 -15.86
N LEU A 434 4.89 -12.00 -16.97
CA LEU A 434 3.79 -11.66 -17.84
C LEU A 434 4.01 -12.33 -19.19
N ASP A 435 3.01 -13.06 -19.67
CA ASP A 435 3.02 -13.71 -20.99
C ASP A 435 4.26 -14.59 -21.24
N GLY A 436 4.80 -15.21 -20.19
CA GLY A 436 6.00 -16.07 -20.25
C GLY A 436 7.33 -15.32 -20.16
N GLU A 437 7.33 -13.99 -20.08
CA GLU A 437 8.53 -13.14 -19.99
C GLU A 437 8.76 -12.61 -18.56
N CYS A 438 10.03 -12.46 -18.17
CA CYS A 438 10.42 -11.75 -16.96
C CYS A 438 10.34 -10.23 -17.22
N CYS A 439 9.29 -9.59 -16.71
CA CYS A 439 9.07 -8.16 -16.85
C CYS A 439 9.41 -7.40 -15.56
N TYR A 440 9.91 -6.18 -15.72
CA TYR A 440 10.31 -5.29 -14.65
C TYR A 440 9.49 -4.01 -14.68
N ARG A 441 9.07 -3.54 -13.51
CA ARG A 441 8.48 -2.20 -13.32
C ARG A 441 9.10 -1.58 -12.08
N ILE A 442 9.13 -0.26 -12.00
CA ILE A 442 9.37 0.42 -10.71
C ILE A 442 8.28 -0.01 -9.73
N ASP A 443 8.71 -0.54 -8.60
CA ASP A 443 7.81 -1.11 -7.58
C ASP A 443 7.05 0.00 -6.85
N ARG A 444 7.69 1.16 -6.65
CA ARG A 444 7.24 2.19 -5.70
C ARG A 444 6.82 3.49 -6.34
N ALA A 445 5.63 3.97 -5.97
CA ALA A 445 5.15 5.29 -6.37
C ALA A 445 6.03 6.44 -5.84
N SER A 446 6.55 6.35 -4.62
CA SER A 446 7.42 7.38 -4.03
C SER A 446 8.74 7.54 -4.80
N PHE A 447 9.35 6.43 -5.21
CA PHE A 447 10.57 6.45 -6.00
C PHE A 447 10.30 6.94 -7.43
N LEU A 448 9.16 6.58 -8.01
CA LEU A 448 8.72 7.11 -9.30
C LEU A 448 8.59 8.65 -9.26
N ASN A 449 8.00 9.20 -8.20
CA ASN A 449 7.87 10.65 -8.01
C ASN A 449 9.24 11.33 -7.85
N PHE A 450 10.20 10.68 -7.17
CA PHE A 450 11.57 11.16 -7.07
C PHE A 450 12.22 11.26 -8.45
N LEU A 451 12.09 10.20 -9.27
CA LEU A 451 12.60 10.20 -10.65
C LEU A 451 11.92 11.28 -11.51
N GLN A 452 10.61 11.51 -11.34
CA GLN A 452 9.90 12.61 -12.03
C GLN A 452 10.50 13.97 -11.70
N LYS A 453 10.78 14.28 -10.42
CA LYS A 453 11.47 15.53 -10.06
C LYS A 453 12.87 15.61 -10.66
N LYS A 454 13.63 14.51 -10.67
CA LYS A 454 14.94 14.45 -11.31
C LYS A 454 14.88 14.73 -12.81
N THR A 455 13.84 14.29 -13.52
CA THR A 455 13.65 14.62 -14.95
C THR A 455 13.40 16.11 -15.21
N ALA A 456 12.87 16.85 -14.23
CA ALA A 456 12.62 18.29 -14.35
C ALA A 456 13.89 19.15 -14.17
N LEU A 457 14.98 18.59 -13.66
CA LEU A 457 16.25 19.29 -13.47
C LEU A 457 17.01 19.44 -14.81
N LYS A 458 17.55 20.64 -15.07
CA LYS A 458 18.24 20.98 -16.33
C LYS A 458 19.36 19.99 -16.69
N GLN A 459 20.11 19.47 -15.71
CA GLN A 459 21.23 18.55 -15.93
C GLN A 459 20.77 17.19 -16.50
N ASN A 460 19.56 16.72 -16.17
CA ASN A 460 19.04 15.42 -16.61
C ASN A 460 18.11 15.52 -17.82
N ARG A 461 17.73 16.74 -18.23
CA ARG A 461 16.78 16.97 -19.33
C ARG A 461 17.30 16.42 -20.65
N GLN A 462 18.61 16.48 -20.89
CA GLN A 462 19.23 15.95 -22.11
C GLN A 462 19.16 14.41 -22.13
N LEU A 463 19.63 13.75 -21.06
CA LEU A 463 19.52 12.29 -20.89
C LEU A 463 18.07 11.81 -21.05
N PHE A 464 17.11 12.55 -20.49
CA PHE A 464 15.68 12.24 -20.63
C PHE A 464 15.18 12.39 -22.07
N GLN A 465 15.57 13.43 -22.79
CA GLN A 465 15.23 13.60 -24.20
C GLN A 465 15.84 12.48 -25.05
N ASP A 466 17.07 12.07 -24.73
CA ASP A 466 17.76 10.96 -25.39
C ASP A 466 17.05 9.63 -25.13
N VAL A 467 16.67 9.33 -23.88
CA VAL A 467 15.89 8.12 -23.53
C VAL A 467 14.55 8.09 -24.25
N ASN A 468 13.82 9.21 -24.28
CA ASN A 468 12.55 9.28 -25.01
C ASN A 468 12.73 9.06 -26.51
N ARG A 469 13.80 9.62 -27.08
CA ARG A 469 14.15 9.39 -28.48
C ARG A 469 14.44 7.92 -28.73
N ARG A 470 15.27 7.26 -27.91
CA ARG A 470 15.55 5.82 -28.02
C ARG A 470 14.30 4.95 -27.90
N ILE A 471 13.38 5.30 -27.01
CA ILE A 471 12.09 4.59 -26.90
C ILE A 471 11.28 4.74 -28.19
N ILE A 472 11.19 5.95 -28.74
CA ILE A 472 10.47 6.20 -30.00
C ILE A 472 11.17 5.45 -31.14
N ASP A 473 12.48 5.58 -31.26
CA ASP A 473 13.29 4.92 -32.28
C ASP A 473 13.10 3.41 -32.20
N TYR A 474 13.17 2.80 -31.02
CA TYR A 474 12.88 1.38 -30.84
C TYR A 474 11.44 0.98 -31.27
N LEU A 475 10.45 1.78 -30.87
CA LEU A 475 9.05 1.55 -31.26
C LEU A 475 8.84 1.80 -32.76
N GLU A 476 9.71 2.54 -33.44
CA GLU A 476 9.67 2.81 -34.87
C GLU A 476 10.50 1.80 -35.68
N GLU A 477 11.74 1.47 -35.29
CA GLU A 477 12.82 0.71 -35.97
C GLU A 477 12.40 -0.65 -36.53
N GLY A 478 11.28 -1.20 -36.08
CA GLY A 478 10.57 -2.28 -36.76
C GLY A 478 9.92 -1.90 -38.11
N THR A 479 9.98 -0.65 -38.57
CA THR A 479 9.56 -0.23 -39.91
C THR A 479 10.62 -0.61 -40.93
N MET A 480 10.87 -1.92 -41.07
CA MET A 480 11.31 -2.45 -42.35
C MET A 480 10.31 -1.95 -43.39
N ILE A 481 10.83 -1.35 -44.47
CA ILE A 481 10.13 -0.43 -45.40
C ILE A 481 8.91 -1.06 -46.14
N GLN A 482 8.45 -2.25 -45.75
CA GLN A 482 7.33 -2.97 -46.34
C GLN A 482 6.36 -3.65 -45.34
N MET A 483 6.58 -3.60 -44.02
CA MET A 483 5.67 -4.25 -43.06
C MET A 483 4.53 -3.33 -42.62
N THR A 484 3.32 -3.88 -42.60
CA THR A 484 2.13 -3.26 -41.99
C THR A 484 2.24 -3.21 -40.47
N ILE A 485 1.46 -2.36 -39.80
CA ILE A 485 1.42 -2.28 -38.33
C ILE A 485 0.92 -3.63 -37.76
N ALA A 486 -0.05 -4.26 -38.43
CA ALA A 486 -0.55 -5.57 -38.04
C ALA A 486 0.54 -6.65 -38.06
N GLU A 487 1.33 -6.73 -39.14
CA GLU A 487 2.45 -7.68 -39.24
C GLU A 487 3.53 -7.40 -38.20
N LYS A 488 3.82 -6.12 -37.93
CA LYS A 488 4.79 -5.71 -36.91
C LYS A 488 4.36 -6.15 -35.51
N LEU A 489 3.10 -5.92 -35.15
CA LEU A 489 2.57 -6.33 -33.86
C LEU A 489 2.58 -7.85 -33.73
N ALA A 490 2.19 -8.59 -34.79
CA ALA A 490 2.20 -10.05 -34.79
C ALA A 490 3.61 -10.66 -34.63
N ALA A 491 4.65 -10.00 -35.12
CA ALA A 491 6.04 -10.46 -35.04
C ALA A 491 6.75 -10.11 -33.72
N LYS A 492 6.15 -9.30 -32.86
CA LYS A 492 6.77 -8.75 -31.63
C LYS A 492 6.11 -9.29 -30.36
N SER A 493 6.82 -9.20 -29.24
CA SER A 493 6.37 -9.70 -27.95
C SER A 493 5.09 -8.99 -27.45
N PRO A 494 4.28 -9.64 -26.59
CA PRO A 494 3.12 -9.00 -25.95
C PRO A 494 3.49 -7.70 -25.21
N SER A 495 4.66 -7.70 -24.54
CA SER A 495 5.25 -6.53 -23.89
C SER A 495 5.40 -5.35 -24.87
N PHE A 496 5.94 -5.61 -26.07
CA PHE A 496 6.08 -4.60 -27.11
C PHE A 496 4.71 -4.07 -27.57
N GLN A 497 3.76 -4.97 -27.87
CA GLN A 497 2.42 -4.57 -28.34
C GLN A 497 1.73 -3.64 -27.34
N ARG A 498 1.82 -3.95 -26.04
CA ARG A 498 1.25 -3.15 -24.95
C ARG A 498 1.85 -1.74 -24.90
N VAL A 499 3.17 -1.63 -24.98
CA VAL A 499 3.84 -0.31 -24.95
C VAL A 499 3.55 0.47 -26.22
N TYR A 500 3.58 -0.18 -27.38
CA TYR A 500 3.29 0.43 -28.68
C TYR A 500 1.87 0.99 -28.73
N LEU A 501 0.85 0.21 -28.37
CA LEU A 501 -0.55 0.63 -28.41
C LEU A 501 -0.89 1.61 -27.26
N GLY A 502 -0.27 1.45 -26.09
CA GLY A 502 -0.60 2.23 -24.90
C GLY A 502 0.13 3.56 -24.75
N ARG A 503 1.39 3.65 -25.17
CA ARG A 503 2.26 4.81 -24.86
C ARG A 503 2.71 5.60 -26.08
N LEU A 504 2.76 5.02 -27.28
CA LEU A 504 3.27 5.72 -28.46
C LEU A 504 2.49 7.02 -28.80
N PRO A 505 1.14 7.07 -28.76
CA PRO A 505 0.41 8.32 -29.02
C PRO A 505 0.80 9.43 -28.04
N TYR A 506 0.87 9.09 -26.75
CA TYR A 506 1.32 10.02 -25.70
C TYR A 506 2.75 10.54 -25.95
N ARG A 507 3.66 9.68 -26.42
CA ARG A 507 5.06 10.03 -26.69
C ARG A 507 5.19 11.01 -27.86
N TYR A 508 4.44 10.81 -28.94
CA TYR A 508 4.40 11.77 -30.03
C TYR A 508 3.82 13.11 -29.59
N ALA A 509 2.78 13.11 -28.76
CA ALA A 509 2.20 14.34 -28.23
C ALA A 509 3.21 15.10 -27.34
N GLN A 510 3.90 14.40 -26.44
CA GLN A 510 4.93 15.00 -25.57
C GLN A 510 6.14 15.56 -26.32
N THR A 511 6.53 14.93 -27.44
CA THR A 511 7.66 15.37 -28.26
C THR A 511 7.23 16.31 -29.39
N GLU A 512 5.97 16.75 -29.40
CA GLU A 512 5.37 17.64 -30.41
C GLU A 512 5.50 17.10 -31.85
N GLN A 513 5.61 15.78 -32.02
CA GLN A 513 5.66 15.10 -33.31
C GLN A 513 4.25 14.92 -33.91
N TRP A 514 3.54 16.03 -34.10
CA TRP A 514 2.12 16.05 -34.47
C TRP A 514 1.79 15.39 -35.82
N GLU A 515 2.76 15.34 -36.73
CA GLU A 515 2.57 14.68 -38.03
C GLU A 515 2.52 13.16 -37.88
N LYS A 516 3.48 12.56 -37.19
CA LYS A 516 3.49 11.12 -36.88
C LYS A 516 2.31 10.73 -36.00
N TYR A 517 1.97 11.57 -35.02
CA TYR A 517 0.79 11.42 -34.18
C TYR A 517 -0.50 11.32 -35.01
N ARG A 518 -0.67 12.22 -35.98
CA ARG A 518 -1.85 12.19 -36.86
C ARG A 518 -1.86 10.94 -37.72
N GLN A 519 -0.74 10.61 -38.36
CA GLN A 519 -0.63 9.43 -39.22
C GLN A 519 -0.99 8.15 -38.46
N LEU A 520 -0.52 8.01 -37.21
CA LEU A 520 -0.85 6.89 -36.33
C LEU A 520 -2.34 6.82 -36.02
N LEU A 521 -2.95 7.92 -35.57
CA LEU A 521 -4.36 7.98 -35.20
C LEU A 521 -5.33 8.05 -36.41
N THR A 522 -4.82 8.12 -37.64
CA THR A 522 -5.61 7.91 -38.86
C THR A 522 -5.31 6.59 -39.55
N ASN A 523 -4.47 5.75 -38.95
CA ASN A 523 -4.16 4.42 -39.47
C ASN A 523 -5.18 3.40 -38.95
N PHE A 524 -5.86 2.71 -39.87
CA PHE A 524 -6.91 1.76 -39.50
C PHE A 524 -6.37 0.57 -38.71
N GLU A 525 -5.20 0.04 -39.06
CA GLU A 525 -4.60 -1.12 -38.39
C GLU A 525 -4.23 -0.80 -36.94
N PHE A 526 -3.76 0.42 -36.67
CA PHE A 526 -3.51 0.87 -35.30
C PHE A 526 -4.82 0.96 -34.48
N ILE A 527 -5.86 1.57 -35.06
CA ILE A 527 -7.18 1.69 -34.45
C ILE A 527 -7.77 0.30 -34.15
N GLU A 528 -7.73 -0.59 -35.13
CA GLU A 528 -8.23 -1.97 -35.01
C GLU A 528 -7.45 -2.77 -33.97
N ALA A 529 -6.11 -2.68 -33.98
CA ALA A 529 -5.26 -3.35 -33.00
C ALA A 529 -5.51 -2.85 -31.57
N LYS A 530 -5.64 -1.53 -31.37
CA LYS A 530 -5.87 -0.96 -30.04
C LYS A 530 -7.25 -1.33 -29.48
N ILE A 531 -8.29 -1.29 -30.30
CA ILE A 531 -9.66 -1.67 -29.90
C ILE A 531 -9.74 -3.16 -29.57
N ASN A 532 -9.07 -4.02 -30.35
CA ASN A 532 -9.09 -5.46 -30.14
C ASN A 532 -8.17 -5.94 -29.00
N HIS A 533 -7.23 -5.10 -28.56
CA HIS A 533 -6.35 -5.44 -27.44
C HIS A 533 -7.13 -5.64 -26.12
N PRO A 534 -6.80 -6.65 -25.29
CA PRO A 534 -7.50 -6.93 -24.04
C PRO A 534 -7.49 -5.77 -23.04
N GLU A 535 -6.42 -4.96 -23.01
CA GLU A 535 -6.20 -3.94 -21.98
C GLU A 535 -6.72 -2.52 -22.33
N PHE A 536 -7.00 -2.19 -23.60
CA PHE A 536 -7.26 -0.81 -24.02
C PHE A 536 -8.73 -0.56 -24.43
N GLY A 537 -9.21 -1.29 -25.43
CA GLY A 537 -10.55 -1.09 -25.98
C GLY A 537 -10.75 0.30 -26.62
N VAL A 538 -12.02 0.66 -26.84
CA VAL A 538 -12.41 1.88 -27.57
C VAL A 538 -12.18 3.14 -26.75
N GLN A 539 -12.37 3.06 -25.43
CA GLN A 539 -12.27 4.23 -24.55
C GLN A 539 -10.83 4.74 -24.44
N ALA A 540 -9.86 3.83 -24.23
CA ALA A 540 -8.44 4.20 -24.22
C ALA A 540 -7.97 4.79 -25.56
N LEU A 541 -8.56 4.35 -26.68
CA LEU A 541 -8.28 4.97 -27.98
C LEU A 541 -8.88 6.38 -28.06
N ILE A 542 -10.11 6.60 -27.59
CA ILE A 542 -10.75 7.93 -27.57
C ILE A 542 -9.93 8.93 -26.74
N GLU A 543 -9.36 8.47 -25.62
CA GLU A 543 -8.48 9.25 -24.74
C GLU A 543 -7.19 9.69 -25.44
N ASP A 544 -6.63 8.88 -26.34
CA ASP A 544 -5.50 9.32 -27.16
C ASP A 544 -5.89 10.59 -27.93
N TYR A 545 -7.03 10.61 -28.63
CA TYR A 545 -7.48 11.79 -29.39
C TYR A 545 -7.77 13.04 -28.54
N ASP A 546 -7.87 12.91 -27.21
CA ASP A 546 -8.02 14.03 -26.28
C ASP A 546 -6.67 14.67 -25.90
N LEU A 547 -5.53 14.09 -26.28
CA LEU A 547 -4.19 14.66 -26.05
C LEU A 547 -3.87 15.88 -26.92
N ILE A 548 -4.67 16.17 -27.97
CA ILE A 548 -4.49 17.33 -28.85
C ILE A 548 -5.57 18.40 -28.60
N ASP A 549 -5.14 19.65 -28.48
CA ASP A 549 -6.02 20.79 -28.24
C ASP A 549 -7.03 21.02 -29.37
N ALA A 550 -8.25 21.37 -28.99
CA ALA A 550 -9.40 21.50 -29.89
C ALA A 550 -9.28 22.65 -30.91
N GLU A 551 -8.44 23.65 -30.63
CA GLU A 551 -8.32 24.87 -31.44
C GLU A 551 -7.30 24.74 -32.58
N ALA A 552 -6.50 23.67 -32.60
CA ALA A 552 -5.60 23.42 -33.70
C ALA A 552 -6.41 23.12 -34.98
N GLU A 553 -6.32 23.99 -35.99
CA GLU A 553 -6.92 23.74 -37.32
C GLU A 553 -6.51 22.38 -37.92
N LYS A 554 -5.33 21.92 -37.51
CA LYS A 554 -4.72 20.63 -37.81
C LYS A 554 -5.38 19.42 -37.11
N ALA A 555 -6.20 19.63 -36.07
CA ALA A 555 -6.90 18.58 -35.31
C ALA A 555 -8.30 18.28 -35.83
N LYS A 556 -8.83 19.06 -36.80
CA LYS A 556 -10.20 18.91 -37.32
C LYS A 556 -10.50 17.48 -37.81
N VAL A 557 -9.58 16.88 -38.56
CA VAL A 557 -9.72 15.49 -39.06
C VAL A 557 -9.74 14.49 -37.91
N LEU A 558 -8.81 14.63 -36.96
CA LEU A 558 -8.75 13.76 -35.78
C LEU A 558 -10.02 13.85 -34.93
N LYS A 559 -10.61 15.04 -34.79
CA LYS A 559 -11.89 15.21 -34.08
C LYS A 559 -13.08 14.61 -34.82
N LEU A 560 -13.06 14.56 -36.15
CA LEU A 560 -14.08 13.83 -36.93
C LEU A 560 -13.98 12.32 -36.71
N VAL A 561 -12.77 11.76 -36.77
CA VAL A 561 -12.52 10.33 -36.48
C VAL A 561 -12.90 10.01 -35.03
N GLN A 562 -12.44 10.83 -34.08
CA GLN A 562 -12.81 10.71 -32.67
C GLN A 562 -14.33 10.78 -32.48
N GLY A 563 -15.01 11.71 -33.17
CA GLY A 563 -16.48 11.82 -33.14
C GLY A 563 -17.16 10.54 -33.64
N ALA A 564 -16.66 9.95 -34.74
CA ALA A 564 -17.20 8.69 -35.27
C ALA A 564 -17.02 7.55 -34.27
N LEU A 565 -15.84 7.43 -33.66
CA LEU A 565 -15.56 6.43 -32.61
C LEU A 565 -16.45 6.64 -31.38
N ARG A 566 -16.60 7.88 -30.92
CA ARG A 566 -17.47 8.26 -29.79
C ARG A 566 -18.93 7.93 -30.02
N MET A 567 -19.44 8.15 -31.24
CA MET A 567 -20.81 7.81 -31.62
C MET A 567 -21.02 6.31 -31.81
N SER A 568 -19.94 5.53 -31.90
CA SER A 568 -19.98 4.08 -32.14
C SER A 568 -19.51 3.28 -30.93
N ALA A 569 -19.11 3.95 -29.84
CA ALA A 569 -18.47 3.31 -28.69
C ALA A 569 -19.32 2.20 -28.06
N HIS A 570 -20.63 2.42 -27.91
CA HIS A 570 -21.56 1.41 -27.39
C HIS A 570 -21.58 0.14 -28.25
N VAL A 571 -21.68 0.29 -29.58
CA VAL A 571 -21.65 -0.86 -30.52
C VAL A 571 -20.32 -1.59 -30.44
N LEU A 572 -19.22 -0.85 -30.42
CA LEU A 572 -17.87 -1.41 -30.44
C LEU A 572 -17.46 -2.04 -29.11
N GLN A 573 -18.10 -1.65 -28.00
CA GLN A 573 -17.95 -2.32 -26.71
C GLN A 573 -18.60 -3.70 -26.72
N GLU A 574 -19.76 -3.86 -27.36
CA GLU A 574 -20.46 -5.14 -27.50
C GLU A 574 -19.85 -6.03 -28.59
N ASP A 575 -19.59 -5.45 -29.77
CA ASP A 575 -19.10 -6.15 -30.95
C ASP A 575 -18.04 -5.32 -31.69
N ARG A 576 -16.77 -5.65 -31.40
CA ARG A 576 -15.60 -5.00 -31.99
C ARG A 576 -15.48 -5.21 -33.51
N SER A 577 -16.13 -6.23 -34.07
CA SER A 577 -16.09 -6.52 -35.51
C SER A 577 -16.82 -5.47 -36.35
N GLN A 578 -17.72 -4.69 -35.72
CA GLN A 578 -18.48 -3.64 -36.42
C GLN A 578 -17.68 -2.37 -36.70
N LEU A 579 -16.41 -2.29 -36.29
CA LEU A 579 -15.54 -1.12 -36.49
C LEU A 579 -15.57 -0.61 -37.93
N VAL A 580 -15.37 -1.50 -38.90
CA VAL A 580 -15.36 -1.16 -40.32
C VAL A 580 -16.70 -0.55 -40.75
N GLY A 581 -17.82 -1.18 -40.39
CA GLY A 581 -19.15 -0.72 -40.76
C GLY A 581 -19.55 0.60 -40.11
N GLN A 582 -19.19 0.80 -38.84
CA GLN A 582 -19.45 2.04 -38.11
C GLN A 582 -18.64 3.20 -38.67
N LEU A 583 -17.35 3.00 -38.97
CA LEU A 583 -16.50 4.04 -39.56
C LEU A 583 -16.96 4.40 -40.98
N LEU A 584 -17.15 3.41 -41.86
CA LEU A 584 -17.63 3.65 -43.23
C LEU A 584 -19.00 4.34 -43.22
N GLY A 585 -19.97 3.79 -42.46
CA GLY A 585 -21.34 4.30 -42.43
C GLY A 585 -21.44 5.76 -42.00
N ARG A 586 -20.53 6.23 -41.12
CA ARG A 586 -20.51 7.61 -40.61
C ARG A 586 -19.59 8.55 -41.38
N MET A 587 -18.53 8.05 -42.00
CA MET A 587 -17.44 8.87 -42.54
C MET A 587 -17.33 8.90 -44.07
N LEU A 588 -18.07 8.05 -44.80
CA LEU A 588 -18.02 8.01 -46.29
C LEU A 588 -18.30 9.37 -46.97
N GLY A 589 -19.03 10.28 -46.32
CA GLY A 589 -19.37 11.59 -46.87
C GLY A 589 -18.24 12.63 -46.84
N PHE A 590 -17.13 12.37 -46.14
CA PHE A 590 -16.06 13.36 -45.93
C PHE A 590 -14.94 13.21 -46.97
N LYS A 591 -14.52 14.31 -47.61
CA LYS A 591 -13.52 14.31 -48.70
C LYS A 591 -12.07 14.52 -48.26
N HIS A 592 -11.77 14.46 -46.95
CA HIS A 592 -10.41 14.66 -46.45
C HIS A 592 -9.50 13.48 -46.87
N PRO A 593 -8.28 13.74 -47.39
CA PRO A 593 -7.36 12.68 -47.84
C PRO A 593 -7.07 11.64 -46.76
N GLU A 594 -6.83 12.05 -45.52
CA GLU A 594 -6.52 11.14 -44.41
C GLU A 594 -7.72 10.25 -44.05
N ILE A 595 -8.95 10.79 -44.13
CA ILE A 595 -10.17 10.00 -43.92
C ILE A 595 -10.36 9.01 -45.06
N GLN A 596 -10.15 9.43 -46.31
CA GLN A 596 -10.26 8.54 -47.47
C GLN A 596 -9.23 7.40 -47.41
N GLN A 597 -8.01 7.68 -46.96
CA GLN A 597 -6.99 6.66 -46.72
C GLN A 597 -7.40 5.69 -45.60
N LEU A 598 -7.88 6.20 -44.46
CA LEU A 598 -8.41 5.37 -43.36
C LEU A 598 -9.52 4.43 -43.84
N LEU A 599 -10.48 4.96 -44.61
CA LEU A 599 -11.60 4.16 -45.15
C LEU A 599 -11.16 3.16 -46.22
N ALA A 600 -10.14 3.49 -47.02
CA ALA A 600 -9.56 2.56 -47.97
C ALA A 600 -8.90 1.36 -47.26
N GLN A 601 -8.14 1.62 -46.19
CA GLN A 601 -7.56 0.56 -45.34
C GLN A 601 -8.65 -0.28 -44.66
N ALA A 602 -9.69 0.37 -44.12
CA ALA A 602 -10.82 -0.33 -43.49
C ALA A 602 -11.53 -1.27 -44.47
N ASN A 603 -11.67 -0.88 -45.74
CA ASN A 603 -12.26 -1.73 -46.77
C ASN A 603 -11.40 -2.96 -47.12
N GLN A 604 -10.08 -2.84 -46.98
CA GLN A 604 -9.12 -3.93 -47.23
C GLN A 604 -8.96 -4.88 -46.03
N SER A 605 -9.48 -4.52 -44.85
CA SER A 605 -9.41 -5.38 -43.67
C SER A 605 -10.15 -6.70 -43.89
N GLN A 606 -9.55 -7.78 -43.38
CA GLN A 606 -10.11 -9.13 -43.41
C GLN A 606 -11.20 -9.33 -42.36
N THR A 607 -11.46 -8.33 -41.49
CA THR A 607 -12.54 -8.44 -40.51
C THR A 607 -13.90 -8.60 -41.20
N PRO A 608 -14.69 -9.63 -40.83
CA PRO A 608 -16.06 -9.77 -41.30
C PRO A 608 -16.88 -8.59 -40.79
N GLY A 609 -17.60 -7.90 -41.69
CA GLY A 609 -18.39 -6.74 -41.30
C GLY A 609 -19.20 -6.17 -42.45
N LEU A 610 -20.25 -5.41 -42.12
CA LEU A 610 -21.06 -4.70 -43.09
C LEU A 610 -20.26 -3.55 -43.69
N ARG A 611 -20.13 -3.51 -45.02
CA ARG A 611 -19.43 -2.45 -45.76
C ARG A 611 -20.46 -1.60 -46.52
N PRO A 612 -21.00 -0.53 -45.92
CA PRO A 612 -22.00 0.29 -46.59
C PRO A 612 -21.38 0.99 -47.81
N LEU A 613 -22.13 1.05 -48.92
CA LEU A 613 -21.70 1.74 -50.14
C LEU A 613 -22.03 3.24 -50.13
N THR A 614 -22.89 3.67 -49.20
CA THR A 614 -23.34 5.05 -49.03
C THR A 614 -23.34 5.42 -47.55
N PRO A 615 -23.18 6.71 -47.18
CA PRO A 615 -23.33 7.16 -45.80
C PRO A 615 -24.71 6.74 -45.25
N SER A 616 -24.72 5.84 -44.28
CA SER A 616 -25.94 5.20 -43.75
C SER A 616 -26.19 5.54 -42.27
N LEU A 617 -25.19 6.12 -41.60
CA LEU A 617 -25.24 6.49 -40.20
C LEU A 617 -25.05 8.00 -40.02
N LYS A 618 -25.51 8.54 -38.90
CA LYS A 618 -25.34 9.96 -38.57
C LYS A 618 -23.84 10.33 -38.57
N PRO A 619 -23.42 11.35 -39.35
CA PRO A 619 -22.02 11.75 -39.43
C PRO A 619 -21.56 12.46 -38.14
N PRO A 620 -20.26 12.38 -37.81
CA PRO A 620 -19.66 13.15 -36.72
C PRO A 620 -19.60 14.66 -37.03
N GLY A 621 -19.47 15.47 -35.99
CA GLY A 621 -19.33 16.94 -36.12
C GLY A 621 -20.65 17.72 -36.12
N GLY A 622 -21.79 17.03 -35.93
CA GLY A 622 -23.09 17.66 -35.67
C GLY A 622 -23.39 17.87 -34.18
N ALA A 623 -24.63 18.24 -33.86
CA ALA A 623 -25.08 18.45 -32.46
C ALA A 623 -25.07 17.18 -31.59
N LEU A 624 -25.06 15.99 -32.21
CA LEU A 624 -24.99 14.71 -31.50
C LEU A 624 -23.53 14.34 -31.22
N VAL A 625 -23.16 14.27 -29.93
CA VAL A 625 -21.77 14.04 -29.49
C VAL A 625 -21.49 12.58 -29.14
N CYS A 626 -22.43 11.88 -28.50
CA CYS A 626 -22.31 10.47 -28.13
C CYS A 626 -23.68 9.84 -27.91
N ILE A 627 -23.71 8.51 -27.81
CA ILE A 627 -24.91 7.71 -27.53
C ILE A 627 -24.59 6.83 -26.31
N LEU A 628 -25.43 6.92 -25.28
CA LEU A 628 -25.39 6.06 -24.09
C LEU A 628 -26.46 4.98 -24.25
N GLU A 629 -26.03 3.74 -24.43
CA GLU A 629 -26.91 2.58 -24.63
C GLU A 629 -26.69 1.55 -23.52
N GLY A 630 -27.75 0.85 -23.12
CA GLY A 630 -27.66 -0.19 -22.09
C GLY A 630 -28.96 -0.47 -21.33
N HIS A 631 -30.00 0.34 -21.50
CA HIS A 631 -31.35 -0.04 -21.07
C HIS A 631 -31.96 -1.05 -22.06
N SER A 632 -32.69 -2.05 -21.56
CA SER A 632 -33.31 -3.09 -22.39
C SER A 632 -34.72 -2.72 -22.88
N ASP A 633 -35.24 -1.58 -22.46
CA ASP A 633 -36.54 -1.02 -22.88
C ASP A 633 -36.49 0.52 -22.84
N SER A 634 -37.57 1.16 -23.29
CA SER A 634 -37.74 2.60 -23.47
C SER A 634 -37.31 3.41 -22.25
N VAL A 635 -36.46 4.42 -22.49
CA VAL A 635 -36.04 5.39 -21.47
C VAL A 635 -37.10 6.49 -21.36
N ASN A 636 -37.71 6.61 -20.19
CA ASN A 636 -38.81 7.55 -19.96
C ASN A 636 -38.38 8.84 -19.27
N ALA A 637 -37.29 8.80 -18.49
CA ALA A 637 -36.84 9.92 -17.70
C ALA A 637 -35.31 10.04 -17.71
N VAL A 638 -34.82 11.28 -17.68
CA VAL A 638 -33.41 11.62 -17.51
C VAL A 638 -33.30 12.80 -16.56
N ALA A 639 -32.29 12.77 -15.69
CA ALA A 639 -31.90 13.89 -14.85
C ALA A 639 -30.37 14.02 -14.80
N LEU A 640 -29.88 15.23 -14.54
CA LEU A 640 -28.45 15.51 -14.38
C LEU A 640 -28.13 15.77 -12.91
N THR A 641 -26.94 15.38 -12.49
CA THR A 641 -26.39 15.86 -11.22
C THR A 641 -26.05 17.36 -11.32
N PRO A 642 -26.14 18.12 -10.21
CA PRO A 642 -25.85 19.55 -10.20
C PRO A 642 -24.44 19.93 -10.67
N ASP A 643 -23.47 19.03 -10.48
CA ASP A 643 -22.07 19.18 -10.94
C ASP A 643 -21.90 18.90 -12.45
N GLY A 644 -22.95 18.44 -13.13
CA GLY A 644 -22.95 18.06 -14.54
C GLY A 644 -22.07 16.86 -14.87
N GLN A 645 -21.57 16.11 -13.87
CA GLN A 645 -20.67 14.98 -14.10
C GLN A 645 -21.41 13.68 -14.39
N ARG A 646 -22.67 13.54 -13.94
CA ARG A 646 -23.45 12.32 -14.12
C ARG A 646 -24.85 12.58 -14.69
N ALA A 647 -25.33 11.62 -15.46
CA ALA A 647 -26.73 11.52 -15.85
C ALA A 647 -27.37 10.31 -15.19
N ILE A 648 -28.62 10.44 -14.76
CA ILE A 648 -29.43 9.32 -14.28
C ILE A 648 -30.61 9.14 -15.23
N SER A 649 -30.77 7.93 -15.77
CA SER A 649 -31.90 7.56 -16.62
C SER A 649 -32.80 6.56 -15.93
N GLY A 650 -34.11 6.67 -16.15
CA GLY A 650 -35.12 5.68 -15.72
C GLY A 650 -35.85 5.09 -16.92
N SER A 651 -36.07 3.77 -16.90
CA SER A 651 -36.60 3.02 -18.05
C SER A 651 -37.78 2.11 -17.70
N ASN A 652 -38.51 1.68 -18.74
CA ASN A 652 -39.47 0.59 -18.72
C ASN A 652 -38.86 -0.76 -18.30
N ASP A 653 -37.53 -0.92 -18.38
CA ASP A 653 -36.84 -2.11 -17.88
C ASP A 653 -36.83 -2.22 -16.34
N LYS A 654 -37.52 -1.30 -15.66
CA LYS A 654 -37.71 -1.21 -14.19
C LYS A 654 -36.43 -0.81 -13.44
N THR A 655 -35.40 -0.38 -14.14
CA THR A 655 -34.14 0.06 -13.56
C THR A 655 -33.92 1.55 -13.72
N LEU A 656 -33.01 2.07 -12.90
CA LEU A 656 -32.32 3.30 -13.20
C LEU A 656 -30.86 3.01 -13.53
N LYS A 657 -30.27 3.83 -14.38
CA LYS A 657 -28.84 3.76 -14.70
C LYS A 657 -28.17 5.09 -14.43
N VAL A 658 -27.02 5.04 -13.79
CA VAL A 658 -26.16 6.20 -13.52
C VAL A 658 -25.00 6.16 -14.49
N TRP A 659 -24.86 7.22 -15.28
CA TRP A 659 -23.87 7.35 -16.34
C TRP A 659 -22.86 8.41 -15.96
N ASN A 660 -21.58 8.11 -16.10
CA ASN A 660 -20.54 9.11 -16.04
C ASN A 660 -20.50 9.87 -17.36
N LEU A 661 -20.66 11.19 -17.38
CA LEU A 661 -20.67 11.95 -18.63
C LEU A 661 -19.26 12.22 -19.19
N LYS A 662 -18.22 12.09 -18.36
CA LYS A 662 -16.82 12.24 -18.77
C LYS A 662 -16.32 10.97 -19.43
N THR A 663 -16.42 9.82 -18.75
CA THR A 663 -15.99 8.51 -19.28
C THR A 663 -17.01 7.89 -20.22
N ARG A 664 -18.28 8.30 -20.11
CA ARG A 664 -19.43 7.82 -20.91
C ARG A 664 -19.74 6.35 -20.67
N GLU A 665 -19.35 5.87 -19.49
CA GLU A 665 -19.58 4.51 -19.04
C GLU A 665 -20.75 4.47 -18.05
N LEU A 666 -21.37 3.30 -17.99
CA LEU A 666 -22.37 2.97 -16.98
C LEU A 666 -21.66 2.76 -15.64
N GLU A 667 -21.87 3.65 -14.67
CA GLU A 667 -21.29 3.50 -13.32
C GLU A 667 -22.10 2.52 -12.48
N GLN A 668 -23.44 2.62 -12.52
CA GLN A 668 -24.33 1.87 -11.64
C GLN A 668 -25.66 1.55 -12.32
N THR A 669 -26.19 0.36 -12.05
CA THR A 669 -27.59 0.01 -12.35
C THR A 669 -28.35 -0.14 -11.03
N LEU A 670 -29.28 0.76 -10.77
CA LEU A 670 -30.11 0.78 -9.57
C LEU A 670 -31.36 -0.07 -9.83
N THR A 671 -31.46 -1.19 -9.14
CA THR A 671 -32.57 -2.14 -9.25
C THR A 671 -33.42 -2.13 -7.99
N GLY A 672 -34.75 -2.21 -8.14
CA GLY A 672 -35.64 -2.28 -6.98
C GLY A 672 -37.09 -1.86 -7.24
N HIS A 673 -37.37 -1.13 -8.32
CA HIS A 673 -38.73 -0.90 -8.78
C HIS A 673 -39.33 -2.18 -9.40
N GLN A 674 -40.64 -2.36 -9.24
CA GLN A 674 -41.37 -3.52 -9.79
C GLN A 674 -42.13 -3.19 -11.08
N GLY A 675 -42.21 -1.90 -11.43
CA GLY A 675 -42.81 -1.38 -12.66
C GLY A 675 -41.88 -0.38 -13.36
N SER A 676 -42.29 0.09 -14.54
CA SER A 676 -41.55 1.05 -15.34
C SER A 676 -41.22 2.31 -14.55
N VAL A 677 -39.98 2.78 -14.64
CA VAL A 677 -39.57 4.05 -14.04
C VAL A 677 -39.96 5.17 -15.01
N ARG A 678 -40.79 6.11 -14.55
CA ARG A 678 -41.37 7.18 -15.37
C ARG A 678 -40.81 8.55 -15.10
N ALA A 679 -40.26 8.76 -13.92
CA ALA A 679 -39.75 10.06 -13.50
C ALA A 679 -38.51 9.89 -12.63
N VAL A 680 -37.56 10.80 -12.79
CA VAL A 680 -36.32 10.86 -12.01
C VAL A 680 -36.02 12.31 -11.70
N ALA A 681 -35.62 12.60 -10.46
CA ALA A 681 -35.10 13.89 -10.04
C ALA A 681 -33.85 13.68 -9.17
N VAL A 682 -32.95 14.66 -9.18
CA VAL A 682 -31.72 14.63 -8.36
C VAL A 682 -31.83 15.68 -7.28
N THR A 683 -31.32 15.37 -6.09
CA THR A 683 -31.24 16.34 -5.01
C THR A 683 -30.20 17.44 -5.33
N PRO A 684 -30.36 18.67 -4.81
CA PRO A 684 -29.43 19.77 -5.08
C PRO A 684 -28.00 19.56 -4.60
N ASP A 685 -27.78 18.66 -3.63
CA ASP A 685 -26.45 18.23 -3.19
C ASP A 685 -25.77 17.25 -4.16
N GLY A 686 -26.51 16.71 -5.14
CA GLY A 686 -26.02 15.70 -6.08
C GLY A 686 -25.80 14.31 -5.48
N GLU A 687 -26.15 14.10 -4.21
CA GLU A 687 -25.86 12.84 -3.50
C GLU A 687 -26.96 11.79 -3.67
N ARG A 688 -28.19 12.19 -4.05
CA ARG A 688 -29.35 11.30 -4.11
C ARG A 688 -30.17 11.48 -5.38
N ALA A 689 -30.79 10.40 -5.83
CA ALA A 689 -31.82 10.42 -6.86
C ALA A 689 -33.16 9.98 -6.28
N ILE A 690 -34.25 10.59 -6.74
CA ILE A 690 -35.61 10.18 -6.43
C ILE A 690 -36.28 9.71 -7.72
N SER A 691 -36.86 8.53 -7.70
CA SER A 691 -37.54 7.94 -8.85
C SER A 691 -39.01 7.70 -8.57
N GLY A 692 -39.86 7.87 -9.58
CA GLY A 692 -41.27 7.52 -9.58
C GLY A 692 -41.57 6.43 -10.62
N SER A 693 -42.43 5.47 -10.27
CA SER A 693 -42.67 4.26 -11.07
C SER A 693 -44.15 3.90 -11.21
N ASP A 694 -44.43 3.02 -12.17
CA ASP A 694 -45.71 2.31 -12.35
C ASP A 694 -46.04 1.37 -11.19
N ASP A 695 -45.08 1.05 -10.30
CA ASP A 695 -45.35 0.32 -9.06
C ASP A 695 -46.00 1.17 -7.95
N GLU A 696 -46.46 2.38 -8.28
CA GLU A 696 -47.14 3.33 -7.40
C GLU A 696 -46.26 3.90 -6.26
N THR A 697 -44.95 3.61 -6.29
CA THR A 697 -44.00 4.08 -5.27
C THR A 697 -43.07 5.15 -5.80
N LEU A 698 -42.51 5.92 -4.87
CA LEU A 698 -41.25 6.62 -5.10
C LEU A 698 -40.12 5.94 -4.35
N LYS A 699 -38.92 5.96 -4.91
CA LYS A 699 -37.71 5.45 -4.27
C LYS A 699 -36.64 6.52 -4.20
N VAL A 700 -35.94 6.57 -3.07
CA VAL A 700 -34.80 7.46 -2.84
C VAL A 700 -33.54 6.61 -2.86
N TRP A 701 -32.61 6.98 -3.73
CA TRP A 701 -31.37 6.26 -4.00
C TRP A 701 -30.17 7.08 -3.56
N ASN A 702 -29.20 6.42 -2.92
CA ASN A 702 -27.90 7.01 -2.66
C ASN A 702 -26.99 6.85 -3.89
N LEU A 703 -26.59 7.95 -4.53
CA LEU A 703 -25.76 7.92 -5.76
C LEU A 703 -24.27 7.63 -5.47
N LYS A 704 -23.85 7.66 -4.21
CA LYS A 704 -22.48 7.28 -3.82
C LYS A 704 -22.37 5.78 -3.60
N MET A 705 -23.32 5.20 -2.86
CA MET A 705 -23.34 3.77 -2.52
C MET A 705 -24.06 2.92 -3.57
N GLY A 706 -24.92 3.50 -4.39
CA GLY A 706 -25.74 2.77 -5.36
C GLY A 706 -26.90 1.99 -4.72
N GLU A 707 -27.32 2.38 -3.51
CA GLU A 707 -28.28 1.65 -2.70
C GLU A 707 -29.62 2.38 -2.57
N LEU A 708 -30.69 1.60 -2.35
CA LEU A 708 -32.02 2.10 -2.02
C LEU A 708 -32.07 2.54 -0.55
N GLU A 709 -32.19 3.84 -0.29
CA GLU A 709 -32.28 4.35 1.08
C GLU A 709 -33.71 4.30 1.63
N GLN A 710 -34.70 4.62 0.79
CA GLN A 710 -36.08 4.74 1.25
C GLN A 710 -37.08 4.47 0.13
N THR A 711 -38.20 3.83 0.47
CA THR A 711 -39.38 3.74 -0.39
C THR A 711 -40.51 4.57 0.21
N LEU A 712 -41.10 5.46 -0.60
CA LEU A 712 -42.23 6.31 -0.24
C LEU A 712 -43.49 5.73 -0.90
N THR A 713 -44.42 5.27 -0.08
CA THR A 713 -45.71 4.73 -0.52
C THR A 713 -46.84 5.71 -0.18
N GLY A 714 -47.88 5.76 -1.01
CA GLY A 714 -49.05 6.59 -0.74
C GLY A 714 -49.80 7.11 -1.97
N HIS A 715 -49.25 6.95 -3.18
CA HIS A 715 -50.03 7.06 -4.41
C HIS A 715 -50.85 5.79 -4.63
N GLN A 716 -51.87 5.88 -5.49
CA GLN A 716 -52.79 4.78 -5.83
C GLN A 716 -52.79 4.54 -7.35
N GLY A 717 -51.66 4.85 -7.98
CA GLY A 717 -51.47 4.81 -9.43
C GLY A 717 -50.07 5.26 -9.80
N TRP A 718 -49.72 5.09 -11.07
CA TRP A 718 -48.40 5.41 -11.62
C TRP A 718 -47.89 6.81 -11.28
N VAL A 719 -46.65 6.91 -10.82
CA VAL A 719 -46.02 8.20 -10.52
C VAL A 719 -45.37 8.74 -11.79
N SER A 720 -46.01 9.72 -12.42
CA SER A 720 -45.60 10.23 -13.74
C SER A 720 -44.62 11.40 -13.69
N ALA A 721 -44.50 12.06 -12.54
CA ALA A 721 -43.61 13.21 -12.36
C ALA A 721 -43.04 13.24 -10.94
N VAL A 722 -41.77 13.62 -10.82
CA VAL A 722 -41.13 13.95 -9.55
C VAL A 722 -40.23 15.16 -9.74
N VAL A 723 -40.22 16.06 -8.75
CA VAL A 723 -39.30 17.19 -8.66
C VAL A 723 -38.85 17.37 -7.20
N VAL A 724 -37.66 17.93 -7.01
CA VAL A 724 -37.11 18.26 -5.69
C VAL A 724 -36.98 19.77 -5.56
N THR A 725 -37.27 20.30 -4.38
CA THR A 725 -37.09 21.73 -4.09
C THR A 725 -35.61 22.11 -4.03
N LEU A 726 -35.31 23.38 -4.32
CA LEU A 726 -33.92 23.90 -4.34
C LEU A 726 -33.21 23.78 -2.98
N ASP A 727 -33.95 23.76 -1.88
CA ASP A 727 -33.41 23.54 -0.53
C ASP A 727 -33.14 22.05 -0.23
N GLY A 728 -33.56 21.14 -1.11
CA GLY A 728 -33.43 19.68 -0.93
C GLY A 728 -34.36 19.09 0.14
N GLU A 729 -35.22 19.89 0.77
CA GLU A 729 -36.02 19.45 1.93
C GLU A 729 -37.34 18.75 1.53
N ARG A 730 -37.83 19.00 0.30
CA ARG A 730 -39.14 18.54 -0.17
C ARG A 730 -39.04 17.86 -1.53
N ALA A 731 -39.74 16.74 -1.67
CA ALA A 731 -39.96 16.09 -2.97
C ALA A 731 -41.45 16.24 -3.31
N ILE A 732 -41.75 16.61 -4.55
CA ILE A 732 -43.13 16.76 -5.05
C ILE A 732 -43.33 15.74 -6.15
N SER A 733 -44.43 15.00 -6.07
CA SER A 733 -44.73 13.92 -7.00
C SER A 733 -46.15 14.00 -7.52
N GLY A 734 -46.33 13.70 -8.80
CA GLY A 734 -47.63 13.65 -9.47
C GLY A 734 -48.02 12.21 -9.81
N SER A 735 -49.26 11.84 -9.49
CA SER A 735 -49.89 10.58 -9.90
C SER A 735 -51.36 10.83 -10.20
N GLY A 736 -51.78 10.51 -11.43
CA GLY A 736 -53.15 10.72 -11.91
C GLY A 736 -53.62 12.16 -11.69
N CYS A 737 -54.66 12.35 -10.89
CA CYS A 737 -55.23 13.66 -10.56
C CYS A 737 -54.69 14.28 -9.26
N THR A 738 -53.65 13.70 -8.65
CA THR A 738 -53.14 14.13 -7.35
C THR A 738 -51.67 14.50 -7.38
N ILE A 739 -51.32 15.50 -6.57
CA ILE A 739 -49.94 15.88 -6.27
C ILE A 739 -49.71 15.65 -4.78
N LYS A 740 -48.60 14.99 -4.44
CA LYS A 740 -48.17 14.78 -3.05
C LYS A 740 -46.83 15.44 -2.80
N VAL A 741 -46.73 16.12 -1.66
CA VAL A 741 -45.50 16.72 -1.15
C VAL A 741 -44.97 15.84 -0.02
N TRP A 742 -43.73 15.39 -0.18
CA TRP A 742 -43.02 14.56 0.78
C TRP A 742 -41.99 15.41 1.52
N VAL A 743 -41.99 15.29 2.84
CA VAL A 743 -41.04 15.95 3.75
C VAL A 743 -40.26 14.88 4.51
N ARG A 744 -39.02 15.18 4.91
CA ARG A 744 -38.15 14.26 5.68
C ARG A 744 -37.87 12.91 4.98
N PHE A 745 -37.77 12.90 3.65
CA PHE A 745 -37.21 11.77 2.89
C PHE A 745 -35.67 11.76 2.88
N VAL A 746 -35.07 12.76 3.55
CA VAL A 746 -33.66 12.84 3.92
C VAL A 746 -33.61 12.86 5.44
N GLN A 747 -32.98 11.86 6.08
CA GLN A 747 -32.79 11.93 7.54
C GLN A 747 -31.79 13.05 7.86
N PRO A 748 -32.14 14.04 8.71
CA PRO A 748 -31.19 15.05 9.12
C PRO A 748 -30.11 14.39 9.99
N LYS A 749 -28.82 14.54 9.61
CA LYS A 749 -27.72 14.34 10.56
C LYS A 749 -28.05 15.13 11.82
N ARG A 750 -28.16 14.48 12.98
CA ARG A 750 -28.45 15.12 14.27
C ARG A 750 -27.45 16.27 14.47
N LYS A 751 -27.87 17.52 14.26
CA LYS A 751 -27.08 18.70 14.65
C LYS A 751 -26.90 18.62 16.16
N GLY A 752 -25.64 18.57 16.62
CA GLY A 752 -25.28 18.59 18.03
C GLY A 752 -25.96 19.76 18.72
N ILE A 753 -26.64 19.46 19.83
CA ILE A 753 -27.29 20.44 20.69
C ILE A 753 -26.23 21.43 21.17
N LYS A 754 -26.25 22.66 20.65
CA LYS A 754 -25.54 23.77 21.27
C LYS A 754 -26.16 23.99 22.65
N LYS A 755 -25.48 23.56 23.71
CA LYS A 755 -25.77 24.02 25.06
C LYS A 755 -25.50 25.52 25.10
N THR A 756 -26.56 26.32 25.12
CA THR A 756 -26.50 27.72 25.54
C THR A 756 -26.10 27.74 27.01
N LYS A 757 -24.90 28.28 27.30
CA LYS A 757 -24.53 28.70 28.65
C LYS A 757 -25.33 29.97 28.95
N THR A 758 -26.20 29.88 29.96
CA THR A 758 -26.64 31.02 30.78
C THR A 758 -25.49 31.57 31.59
#